data_AF-A0A665W6M3-F1
#
_entry.id   AF-A0A665W6M3-F1
#
_cell.length_a   1.000
_cell.length_b   1.000
_cell.length_c   1.000
_cell.angle_alpha   90.00
_cell.angle_beta   90.00
_cell.angle_gamma   90.00
#
_symmetry.space_group_name_H-M   'P 1'
#
loop_
_entity.id
_entity.type
_entity.pdbx_description
1 polymer ?
#
loop_
_entity_poly.entity_id
_entity_poly.type
_entity_poly.pdbx_seq_one_letter_code
_entity_poly.pdbx_strand_id
1 'polypeptide(L)'
;RCLKCADAPCQKSCPTNLDIKSFITSISNKNYYGAARAILSDNPLGLTCGMVCPTSDLCVGGCNLYASEEGPINIGGLQQFATEVFRKMGIAQIRNPELPPSNEMPPSFHTPIALIGCGPASISCASFLARLGYDNITIFERQKYIGGLSTSEIPQFRLPYEVVQFEIDLMKDLGVKVMCEKGLGVDGMTLMSLKEEGFKTVFIGIGLPQANRAKIFQGLSIDQGFFTSKDFLPMVASASKKGMCHCRSSLPELRGIVIVLGAGDTAFDCATSALRCGAKRVYVCFRKGFTNIRAVPEEVILKNGRVGGMQFCRTEQKEDGNWLEDEEQIVRLKIFHDILMPVVTEAMAPLKLTRWGTPEVNTDTMQTSEPWVFAGGDIAGLANTTVESVNDGKQASWHIHRYIQSLHGQTVDPVPKLPLFYSAIDRVDISLEVCGIKFPNPFGLASAPPTTSTAMIRRAFEQGWGFALTKTFGLDKDLVTNVSPRIVRGTTSGHLYGPGQGSFLNIELISEKTAAYWCQSVAELKKDFPNNVVISSIMCSYNKEDWTVLAKMAEKSGADALELNLSCPHGMGERGMGLACGQDPVLVRNICRWVRAAISIPFFAKLTPNVTNIIDIAKAAHEGGADGVTATNTVSGLMGLKGDGSPWPHVGVEKRTTYGGVSGNAIRPIALKAVSAIAKAIPGFPILATGGIDSAETGLQFLHAGASVLQVMTTILLLLDMCSGLKTLLYLKSLELKNWDGQSPPTEKHQKGKPVPRLEDLVGKVPQQQIIPSLHKCLMNALCLMHVCVCVCVCVCVCMCVCNTCLQDVIARALRYIGAYQELNNMEQVQALVDEEMCINCGKCYMTCNDSGYQAIQFHPETHLPFVTDSCTGCTLCLSVCPIIDCITMFPRKAPYQPNRGVPVSPIC
;
A
#
# COMPACT_ATOMS: atom_id res chain seq x y z
N ARG A 1 -13.72 0.06 -0.20
CA ARG A 1 -14.15 1.22 -1.02
C ARG A 1 -13.49 1.22 -2.40
N CYS A 2 -12.17 1.48 -2.55
CA CYS A 2 -11.53 1.54 -3.88
C CYS A 2 -11.82 0.29 -4.74
N LEU A 3 -12.33 0.53 -5.96
CA LEU A 3 -12.82 -0.49 -6.90
C LEU A 3 -11.72 -1.35 -7.53
N LYS A 4 -10.43 -0.95 -7.43
CA LYS A 4 -9.29 -1.62 -8.07
C LYS A 4 -9.48 -1.75 -9.61
N CYS A 5 -9.87 -0.65 -10.26
CA CYS A 5 -10.18 -0.59 -11.69
C CYS A 5 -9.08 -1.21 -12.57
N ALA A 6 -9.47 -1.92 -13.63
CA ALA A 6 -8.59 -2.15 -14.76
C ALA A 6 -8.39 -0.83 -15.54
N ASP A 7 -7.26 -0.69 -16.23
CA ASP A 7 -6.93 0.47 -17.09
C ASP A 7 -7.18 1.83 -16.40
N ALA A 8 -6.76 1.93 -15.14
CA ALA A 8 -7.33 2.87 -14.18
C ALA A 8 -7.11 4.35 -14.57
N PRO A 9 -8.16 5.16 -14.76
CA PRO A 9 -8.00 6.55 -15.18
C PRO A 9 -7.25 7.39 -14.14
N CYS A 10 -7.34 7.07 -12.85
CA CYS A 10 -6.53 7.70 -11.81
C CYS A 10 -5.01 7.49 -11.97
N GLN A 11 -4.57 6.39 -12.60
CA GLN A 11 -3.16 6.17 -12.97
C GLN A 11 -2.77 7.03 -14.18
N LYS A 12 -3.65 7.11 -15.19
CA LYS A 12 -3.45 7.96 -16.38
C LYS A 12 -3.38 9.45 -16.04
N SER A 13 -4.13 9.89 -15.02
CA SER A 13 -4.08 11.24 -14.45
C SER A 13 -2.99 11.43 -13.38
N CYS A 14 -2.04 10.49 -13.24
CA CYS A 14 -0.88 10.63 -12.36
C CYS A 14 0.37 10.90 -13.20
N PRO A 15 1.07 12.05 -13.07
CA PRO A 15 2.21 12.37 -13.92
C PRO A 15 3.37 11.37 -13.90
N THR A 16 3.57 10.65 -12.79
CA THR A 16 4.56 9.57 -12.67
C THR A 16 4.03 8.18 -13.07
N ASN A 17 2.77 8.08 -13.48
CA ASN A 17 2.04 6.86 -13.88
C ASN A 17 1.97 5.75 -12.81
N LEU A 18 1.90 6.13 -11.53
CA LEU A 18 1.79 5.20 -10.39
C LEU A 18 0.68 4.15 -10.58
N ASP A 19 0.98 2.85 -10.37
CA ASP A 19 -0.05 1.80 -10.29
C ASP A 19 -0.86 1.89 -8.98
N ILE A 20 -1.79 2.84 -8.97
CA ILE A 20 -2.74 3.12 -7.89
C ILE A 20 -3.67 1.93 -7.63
N LYS A 21 -3.96 1.10 -8.64
CA LYS A 21 -4.74 -0.12 -8.48
C LYS A 21 -3.96 -1.12 -7.63
N SER A 22 -2.70 -1.36 -7.94
CA SER A 22 -1.86 -2.32 -7.22
C SER A 22 -1.49 -1.84 -5.83
N PHE A 23 -1.00 -0.61 -5.62
CA PHE A 23 -0.61 -0.19 -4.27
C PHE A 23 -1.79 -0.11 -3.31
N ILE A 24 -2.98 0.33 -3.75
CA ILE A 24 -4.19 0.32 -2.91
C ILE A 24 -4.70 -1.12 -2.68
N THR A 25 -4.42 -2.06 -3.59
CA THR A 25 -4.64 -3.49 -3.32
C THR A 25 -3.78 -3.97 -2.18
N SER A 26 -2.47 -3.70 -2.22
CA SER A 26 -1.54 -4.11 -1.16
C SER A 26 -1.89 -3.48 0.18
N ILE A 27 -2.27 -2.19 0.25
CA ILE A 27 -2.78 -1.55 1.48
C ILE A 27 -4.02 -2.29 2.02
N SER A 28 -4.99 -2.62 1.16
CA SER A 28 -6.20 -3.33 1.60
C SER A 28 -5.95 -4.77 2.07
N ASN A 29 -4.77 -5.32 1.76
CA ASN A 29 -4.32 -6.66 2.11
C ASN A 29 -3.29 -6.64 3.27
N LYS A 30 -3.15 -5.51 3.98
CA LYS A 30 -2.11 -5.19 4.99
C LYS A 30 -0.64 -5.30 4.52
N ASN A 31 -0.40 -5.31 3.22
CA ASN A 31 0.95 -5.31 2.66
C ASN A 31 1.43 -3.87 2.38
N TYR A 32 1.78 -3.17 3.44
CA TYR A 32 2.23 -1.78 3.39
C TYR A 32 3.61 -1.65 2.72
N TYR A 33 4.50 -2.64 2.85
CA TYR A 33 5.74 -2.70 2.08
C TYR A 33 5.47 -2.83 0.58
N GLY A 34 4.65 -3.79 0.14
CA GLY A 34 4.37 -3.97 -1.29
C GLY A 34 3.69 -2.75 -1.91
N ALA A 35 2.88 -2.02 -1.12
CA ALA A 35 2.36 -0.71 -1.51
C ALA A 35 3.47 0.34 -1.68
N ALA A 36 4.31 0.54 -0.65
CA ALA A 36 5.41 1.50 -0.69
C ALA A 36 6.42 1.17 -1.81
N ARG A 37 6.73 -0.11 -2.04
CA ARG A 37 7.57 -0.60 -3.14
C ARG A 37 6.99 -0.23 -4.51
N ALA A 38 5.69 -0.41 -4.71
CA ALA A 38 5.02 -0.02 -5.96
C ALA A 38 5.05 1.51 -6.16
N ILE A 39 4.76 2.28 -5.11
CA ILE A 39 4.84 3.76 -5.14
C ILE A 39 6.26 4.23 -5.47
N LEU A 40 7.27 3.76 -4.73
CA LEU A 40 8.67 4.19 -4.87
C LEU A 40 9.32 3.68 -6.16
N SER A 41 8.77 2.64 -6.79
CA SER A 41 9.24 2.19 -8.11
C SER A 41 9.01 3.26 -9.17
N ASP A 42 7.81 3.83 -9.21
CA ASP A 42 7.44 4.84 -10.21
C ASP A 42 7.71 6.30 -9.78
N ASN A 43 7.76 6.57 -8.47
CA ASN A 43 7.99 7.90 -7.89
C ASN A 43 8.94 7.83 -6.68
N PRO A 44 10.23 8.18 -6.83
CA PRO A 44 11.20 8.19 -5.72
C PRO A 44 10.85 9.12 -4.54
N LEU A 45 9.99 10.13 -4.74
CA LEU A 45 9.48 11.02 -3.68
C LEU A 45 8.03 10.65 -3.31
N GLY A 46 7.81 9.35 -3.12
CA GLY A 46 6.49 8.75 -2.90
C GLY A 46 5.73 9.27 -1.67
N LEU A 47 6.43 9.56 -0.57
CA LEU A 47 5.84 10.05 0.67
C LEU A 47 5.57 11.56 0.60
N THR A 48 6.51 12.35 0.06
CA THR A 48 6.30 13.78 -0.22
C THR A 48 5.09 13.97 -1.13
N CYS A 49 5.05 13.28 -2.27
CA CYS A 49 3.93 13.37 -3.21
C CYS A 49 2.60 12.89 -2.58
N GLY A 50 2.63 11.91 -1.68
CA GLY A 50 1.45 11.50 -0.92
C GLY A 50 0.86 12.60 -0.03
N MET A 51 1.70 13.52 0.47
CA MET A 51 1.27 14.64 1.31
C MET A 51 0.91 15.92 0.52
N VAL A 52 1.60 16.22 -0.58
CA VAL A 52 1.54 17.56 -1.22
C VAL A 52 0.93 17.61 -2.63
N CYS A 53 0.61 16.47 -3.26
CA CYS A 53 0.04 16.52 -4.61
C CYS A 53 -1.35 17.21 -4.63
N PRO A 54 -1.62 18.09 -5.62
CA PRO A 54 -2.95 18.67 -5.85
C PRO A 54 -3.86 17.61 -6.49
N THR A 55 -4.20 16.56 -5.72
CA THR A 55 -4.73 15.31 -6.31
C THR A 55 -6.06 15.46 -7.03
N SER A 56 -6.86 16.48 -6.68
CA SER A 56 -8.13 16.85 -7.30
C SER A 56 -8.02 17.23 -8.77
N ASP A 57 -6.89 17.83 -9.18
CA ASP A 57 -6.55 18.15 -10.58
C ASP A 57 -5.78 17.00 -11.28
N LEU A 58 -5.46 15.94 -10.53
CA LEU A 58 -4.64 14.80 -10.95
C LEU A 58 -5.42 13.48 -10.74
N CYS A 59 -4.82 12.51 -10.05
CA CYS A 59 -5.31 11.14 -9.91
C CYS A 59 -6.68 11.00 -9.23
N VAL A 60 -7.11 11.96 -8.40
CA VAL A 60 -8.42 11.93 -7.72
C VAL A 60 -9.51 12.53 -8.61
N GLY A 61 -9.20 13.54 -9.42
CA GLY A 61 -10.09 14.05 -10.48
C GLY A 61 -10.44 12.96 -11.51
N GLY A 62 -9.46 12.14 -11.89
CA GLY A 62 -9.65 10.97 -12.76
C GLY A 62 -10.25 9.71 -12.08
N CYS A 63 -10.81 9.79 -10.86
CA CYS A 63 -11.24 8.60 -10.11
C CYS A 63 -12.70 8.20 -10.41
N ASN A 64 -12.94 6.97 -10.90
CA ASN A 64 -14.28 6.44 -11.20
C ASN A 64 -15.31 6.54 -10.06
N LEU A 65 -14.88 6.55 -8.78
CA LEU A 65 -15.79 6.72 -7.63
C LEU A 65 -16.28 8.17 -7.45
N TYR A 66 -15.82 9.12 -8.25
CA TYR A 66 -16.47 10.43 -8.41
C TYR A 66 -17.94 10.28 -8.89
N ALA A 67 -18.26 9.21 -9.62
CA ALA A 67 -19.62 8.87 -10.05
C ALA A 67 -20.45 8.13 -8.97
N SER A 68 -20.17 8.35 -7.69
CA SER A 68 -20.92 7.79 -6.55
C SER A 68 -20.98 8.77 -5.38
N GLU A 69 -22.02 8.70 -4.56
CA GLU A 69 -22.32 9.66 -3.49
C GLU A 69 -21.24 9.69 -2.38
N GLU A 70 -20.47 8.62 -2.22
CA GLU A 70 -19.29 8.57 -1.33
C GLU A 70 -18.02 9.25 -1.89
N GLY A 71 -18.09 9.76 -3.12
CA GLY A 71 -17.04 10.53 -3.79
C GLY A 71 -15.78 9.74 -4.16
N PRO A 72 -14.77 10.38 -4.77
CA PRO A 72 -13.54 9.72 -5.22
C PRO A 72 -12.68 9.22 -4.03
N ILE A 73 -11.66 8.42 -4.33
CA ILE A 73 -10.75 7.88 -3.30
C ILE A 73 -9.73 8.93 -2.86
N ASN A 74 -9.42 9.02 -1.56
CA ASN A 74 -8.26 9.76 -1.08
C ASN A 74 -6.98 8.97 -1.43
N ILE A 75 -6.44 9.19 -2.64
CA ILE A 75 -5.27 8.46 -3.16
C ILE A 75 -4.00 8.94 -2.44
N GLY A 76 -3.83 10.26 -2.25
CA GLY A 76 -2.68 10.85 -1.57
C GLY A 76 -2.50 10.33 -0.14
N GLY A 77 -3.56 10.36 0.68
CA GLY A 77 -3.50 9.85 2.05
C GLY A 77 -3.22 8.34 2.16
N LEU A 78 -3.60 7.54 1.16
CA LEU A 78 -3.25 6.12 1.10
C LEU A 78 -1.77 5.91 0.72
N GLN A 79 -1.28 6.69 -0.25
CA GLN A 79 0.12 6.72 -0.66
C GLN A 79 1.05 7.19 0.48
N GLN A 80 0.63 8.22 1.21
CA GLN A 80 1.26 8.70 2.43
C GLN A 80 1.33 7.58 3.47
N PHE A 81 0.19 6.98 3.83
CA PHE A 81 0.12 5.95 4.87
C PHE A 81 1.04 4.76 4.59
N ALA A 82 1.03 4.21 3.37
CA ALA A 82 1.91 3.09 3.01
C ALA A 82 3.40 3.44 3.14
N THR A 83 3.79 4.60 2.63
CA THR A 83 5.21 4.99 2.59
C THR A 83 5.71 5.47 3.95
N GLU A 84 4.84 6.02 4.80
CA GLU A 84 5.13 6.33 6.21
C GLU A 84 5.32 5.05 7.05
N VAL A 85 4.51 4.01 6.81
CA VAL A 85 4.72 2.70 7.46
C VAL A 85 6.03 2.06 7.01
N PHE A 86 6.37 2.12 5.72
CA PHE A 86 7.67 1.66 5.23
C PHE A 86 8.85 2.45 5.83
N ARG A 87 8.73 3.78 5.93
CA ARG A 87 9.69 4.64 6.65
C ARG A 87 9.87 4.19 8.11
N LYS A 88 8.78 3.84 8.80
CA LYS A 88 8.82 3.27 10.17
C LYS A 88 9.43 1.87 10.26
N MET A 89 9.56 1.11 9.15
CA MET A 89 10.31 -0.16 9.15
C MET A 89 11.84 0.04 9.18
N GLY A 90 12.35 1.23 8.81
CA GLY A 90 13.78 1.55 8.87
C GLY A 90 14.66 0.80 7.86
N ILE A 91 14.13 0.48 6.68
CA ILE A 91 14.78 -0.38 5.67
C ILE A 91 15.30 0.46 4.48
N ALA A 92 16.60 0.33 4.20
CA ALA A 92 17.28 0.97 3.08
C ALA A 92 16.81 0.48 1.70
N GLN A 93 16.95 1.33 0.67
CA GLN A 93 16.90 0.92 -0.74
C GLN A 93 18.15 0.09 -1.08
N ILE A 94 18.06 -0.82 -2.04
CA ILE A 94 19.24 -1.55 -2.56
C ILE A 94 19.37 -1.41 -4.07
N ARG A 95 20.61 -1.50 -4.57
CA ARG A 95 20.89 -1.67 -6.00
C ARG A 95 20.16 -2.90 -6.55
N ASN A 96 19.61 -2.78 -7.75
CA ASN A 96 18.82 -3.82 -8.42
C ASN A 96 19.53 -5.19 -8.32
N PRO A 97 18.92 -6.23 -7.71
CA PRO A 97 19.51 -7.57 -7.58
C PRO A 97 19.85 -8.26 -8.91
N GLU A 98 19.26 -7.82 -10.02
CA GLU A 98 19.46 -8.41 -11.36
C GLU A 98 20.70 -7.84 -12.10
N LEU A 99 21.31 -6.76 -11.60
CA LEU A 99 22.50 -6.15 -12.21
C LEU A 99 23.80 -6.86 -11.75
N PRO A 100 24.78 -7.09 -12.66
CA PRO A 100 26.11 -7.58 -12.30
C PRO A 100 26.78 -6.75 -11.18
N PRO A 101 27.75 -7.30 -10.43
CA PRO A 101 28.58 -6.56 -9.48
C PRO A 101 29.15 -5.26 -10.09
N SER A 102 29.36 -4.20 -9.30
CA SER A 102 29.81 -2.90 -9.86
C SER A 102 31.13 -3.00 -10.61
N ASN A 103 32.05 -3.87 -10.16
CA ASN A 103 33.33 -4.18 -10.81
C ASN A 103 33.21 -4.99 -12.13
N GLU A 104 32.02 -5.46 -12.47
CA GLU A 104 31.69 -6.20 -13.70
C GLU A 104 30.77 -5.41 -14.65
N MET A 105 30.39 -4.18 -14.27
CA MET A 105 29.61 -3.30 -15.14
C MET A 105 30.47 -2.79 -16.32
N PRO A 106 29.87 -2.58 -17.51
CA PRO A 106 30.57 -1.93 -18.60
C PRO A 106 31.09 -0.54 -18.23
N PRO A 107 32.24 -0.07 -18.78
CA PRO A 107 32.81 1.24 -18.48
C PRO A 107 31.87 2.43 -18.68
N SER A 108 30.82 2.26 -19.48
CA SER A 108 29.76 3.26 -19.66
C SER A 108 29.02 3.62 -18.37
N PHE A 109 28.91 2.72 -17.39
CA PHE A 109 28.21 2.96 -16.12
C PHE A 109 29.05 3.73 -15.09
N HIS A 110 30.38 3.74 -15.22
CA HIS A 110 31.29 4.55 -14.38
C HIS A 110 31.46 6.00 -14.89
N THR A 111 30.79 6.34 -15.99
CA THR A 111 30.78 7.68 -16.58
C THR A 111 30.39 8.74 -15.54
N PRO A 112 31.17 9.82 -15.36
CA PRO A 112 30.83 10.89 -14.42
C PRO A 112 29.59 11.67 -14.87
N ILE A 113 28.59 11.73 -13.98
CA ILE A 113 27.30 12.41 -14.14
C ILE A 113 27.16 13.54 -13.12
N ALA A 114 26.88 14.76 -13.59
CA ALA A 114 26.55 15.92 -12.75
C ALA A 114 25.05 16.24 -12.79
N LEU A 115 24.48 16.63 -11.65
CA LEU A 115 23.15 17.22 -11.56
C LEU A 115 23.23 18.52 -10.76
N ILE A 116 22.51 19.57 -11.17
CA ILE A 116 22.56 20.89 -10.53
C ILE A 116 21.22 21.18 -9.84
N GLY A 117 21.29 21.53 -8.56
CA GLY A 117 20.15 21.66 -7.63
C GLY A 117 19.71 20.30 -7.10
N CYS A 118 19.60 20.15 -5.78
CA CYS A 118 19.09 18.96 -5.10
C CYS A 118 17.58 19.08 -4.85
N GLY A 119 16.83 19.49 -5.89
CA GLY A 119 15.37 19.51 -5.89
C GLY A 119 14.74 18.19 -6.38
N PRO A 120 13.40 18.08 -6.33
CA PRO A 120 12.65 16.87 -6.73
C PRO A 120 13.06 16.25 -8.07
N ALA A 121 13.31 17.08 -9.09
CA ALA A 121 13.68 16.61 -10.42
C ALA A 121 15.06 15.92 -10.43
N SER A 122 16.08 16.52 -9.80
CA SER A 122 17.42 15.91 -9.71
C SER A 122 17.45 14.69 -8.80
N ILE A 123 16.70 14.69 -7.70
CA ILE A 123 16.59 13.52 -6.80
C ILE A 123 15.98 12.33 -7.56
N SER A 124 14.92 12.58 -8.36
CA SER A 124 14.33 11.56 -9.24
C SER A 124 15.33 11.07 -10.30
N CYS A 125 15.93 11.99 -11.05
CA CYS A 125 16.88 11.68 -12.12
C CYS A 125 18.07 10.85 -11.62
N ALA A 126 18.70 11.27 -10.52
CA ALA A 126 19.79 10.54 -9.89
C ALA A 126 19.35 9.17 -9.36
N SER A 127 18.16 9.06 -8.76
CA SER A 127 17.61 7.78 -8.29
C SER A 127 17.45 6.77 -9.43
N PHE A 128 16.87 7.18 -10.56
CA PHE A 128 16.67 6.28 -11.71
C PHE A 128 17.99 5.93 -12.43
N LEU A 129 18.94 6.86 -12.53
CA LEU A 129 20.29 6.58 -13.03
C LEU A 129 21.04 5.58 -12.11
N ALA A 130 20.96 5.75 -10.79
CA ALA A 130 21.59 4.83 -9.86
C ALA A 130 20.95 3.43 -9.89
N ARG A 131 19.62 3.36 -10.08
CA ARG A 131 18.89 2.09 -10.32
C ARG A 131 19.29 1.38 -11.61
N LEU A 132 19.57 2.13 -12.68
CA LEU A 132 20.14 1.61 -13.93
C LEU A 132 21.59 1.09 -13.75
N GLY A 133 22.25 1.44 -12.66
CA GLY A 133 23.57 0.93 -12.29
C GLY A 133 24.73 1.93 -12.44
N TYR A 134 24.45 3.21 -12.71
CA TYR A 134 25.47 4.26 -12.73
C TYR A 134 25.95 4.58 -11.30
N ASP A 135 27.25 4.46 -11.03
CA ASP A 135 27.82 4.62 -9.67
C ASP A 135 28.61 5.94 -9.46
N ASN A 136 28.80 6.75 -10.51
CA ASN A 136 29.53 8.01 -10.45
C ASN A 136 28.63 9.25 -10.63
N ILE A 137 27.60 9.35 -9.79
CA ILE A 137 26.58 10.41 -9.82
C ILE A 137 26.84 11.43 -8.70
N THR A 138 26.88 12.72 -9.04
CA THR A 138 27.04 13.82 -8.06
C THR A 138 26.00 14.92 -8.31
N ILE A 139 25.25 15.28 -7.26
CA ILE A 139 24.35 16.44 -7.23
C ILE A 139 25.06 17.62 -6.57
N PHE A 140 25.12 18.77 -7.23
CA PHE A 140 25.64 20.03 -6.70
C PHE A 140 24.47 20.92 -6.27
N GLU A 141 24.36 21.23 -4.98
CA GLU A 141 23.32 22.10 -4.40
C GLU A 141 23.93 23.43 -3.94
N ARG A 142 23.34 24.55 -4.38
CA ARG A 142 23.80 25.91 -4.07
C ARG A 142 23.65 26.26 -2.59
N GLN A 143 22.65 25.68 -1.93
CA GLN A 143 22.32 25.95 -0.52
C GLN A 143 23.08 25.04 0.44
N LYS A 144 22.92 25.31 1.75
CA LYS A 144 23.40 24.45 2.86
C LYS A 144 22.45 23.29 3.19
N TYR A 145 21.23 23.33 2.65
CA TYR A 145 20.19 22.34 2.83
C TYR A 145 19.82 21.68 1.50
N ILE A 146 19.20 20.51 1.58
CA ILE A 146 18.86 19.62 0.45
C ILE A 146 17.35 19.46 0.32
N GLY A 147 16.83 19.10 -0.86
CA GLY A 147 15.41 18.88 -1.12
C GLY A 147 14.66 20.03 -1.84
N GLY A 148 15.34 21.12 -2.20
CA GLY A 148 14.73 22.24 -2.92
C GLY A 148 13.51 22.84 -2.21
N LEU A 149 12.45 23.15 -2.97
CA LEU A 149 11.21 23.76 -2.46
C LEU A 149 10.51 22.94 -1.35
N SER A 150 10.61 21.60 -1.42
CA SER A 150 10.10 20.71 -0.38
C SER A 150 10.75 20.95 0.99
N THR A 151 11.98 21.46 0.99
CA THR A 151 12.68 21.93 2.20
C THR A 151 12.49 23.42 2.42
N SER A 152 12.75 24.27 1.43
CA SER A 152 12.81 25.73 1.62
C SER A 152 11.47 26.42 1.79
N GLU A 153 10.39 25.93 1.16
CA GLU A 153 9.16 26.73 1.00
C GLU A 153 7.87 26.01 1.42
N ILE A 154 7.72 24.71 1.15
CA ILE A 154 6.52 23.97 1.60
C ILE A 154 6.53 23.90 3.15
N PRO A 155 5.50 24.37 3.88
CA PRO A 155 5.56 24.47 5.34
C PRO A 155 5.57 23.10 6.06
N GLN A 156 6.23 23.03 7.23
CA GLN A 156 6.32 21.83 8.08
C GLN A 156 4.94 21.22 8.44
N PHE A 157 3.86 22.00 8.42
CA PHE A 157 2.49 21.53 8.68
C PHE A 157 1.75 20.95 7.47
N ARG A 158 2.32 21.06 6.25
CA ARG A 158 1.91 20.29 5.06
C ARG A 158 2.91 19.16 4.78
N LEU A 159 4.21 19.46 4.80
CA LEU A 159 5.29 18.51 4.54
C LEU A 159 6.36 18.56 5.65
N PRO A 160 6.44 17.53 6.51
CA PRO A 160 7.49 17.43 7.53
C PRO A 160 8.87 17.22 6.90
N TYR A 161 9.90 17.95 7.34
CA TYR A 161 11.27 17.86 6.82
C TYR A 161 11.84 16.43 6.89
N GLU A 162 11.48 15.70 7.92
CA GLU A 162 11.90 14.33 8.18
C GLU A 162 11.35 13.29 7.16
N VAL A 163 10.44 13.71 6.27
CA VAL A 163 10.03 12.99 5.05
C VAL A 163 11.06 13.19 3.94
N VAL A 164 11.39 14.45 3.65
CA VAL A 164 12.31 14.84 2.56
C VAL A 164 13.70 14.26 2.82
N GLN A 165 14.14 14.27 4.09
CA GLN A 165 15.38 13.62 4.53
C GLN A 165 15.38 12.12 4.22
N PHE A 166 14.28 11.40 4.54
CA PHE A 166 14.14 9.97 4.31
C PHE A 166 14.22 9.61 2.81
N GLU A 167 13.55 10.37 1.94
CA GLU A 167 13.55 10.11 0.49
C GLU A 167 14.93 10.37 -0.14
N ILE A 168 15.66 11.37 0.36
CA ILE A 168 17.03 11.66 -0.07
C ILE A 168 18.03 10.62 0.47
N ASP A 169 17.81 10.08 1.67
CA ASP A 169 18.67 9.02 2.20
C ASP A 169 18.46 7.69 1.45
N LEU A 170 17.23 7.35 1.05
CA LEU A 170 16.97 6.24 0.11
C LEU A 170 17.73 6.40 -1.22
N MET A 171 17.87 7.63 -1.73
CA MET A 171 18.67 7.92 -2.93
C MET A 171 20.18 7.72 -2.66
N LYS A 172 20.67 8.10 -1.46
CA LYS A 172 22.08 7.89 -1.06
C LYS A 172 22.44 6.43 -0.84
N ASP A 173 21.49 5.57 -0.45
CA ASP A 173 21.69 4.11 -0.36
C ASP A 173 22.18 3.51 -1.69
N LEU A 174 21.85 4.15 -2.82
CA LEU A 174 22.32 3.77 -4.16
C LEU A 174 23.69 4.38 -4.56
N GLY A 175 24.37 5.07 -3.65
CA GLY A 175 25.69 5.68 -3.86
C GLY A 175 25.70 7.11 -4.43
N VAL A 176 24.54 7.75 -4.59
CA VAL A 176 24.45 9.13 -5.11
C VAL A 176 25.09 10.13 -4.14
N LYS A 177 26.05 10.90 -4.64
CA LYS A 177 26.78 11.93 -3.88
C LYS A 177 26.01 13.26 -3.94
N VAL A 178 26.03 14.03 -2.85
CA VAL A 178 25.47 15.40 -2.80
C VAL A 178 26.51 16.35 -2.22
N MET A 179 26.78 17.44 -2.93
CA MET A 179 27.74 18.48 -2.56
C MET A 179 27.00 19.82 -2.41
N CYS A 180 26.79 20.23 -1.16
CA CYS A 180 26.21 21.54 -0.82
C CYS A 180 27.19 22.70 -1.10
N GLU A 181 26.67 23.93 -1.09
CA GLU A 181 27.40 25.17 -1.39
C GLU A 181 28.08 25.20 -2.78
N LYS A 182 27.53 24.47 -3.77
CA LYS A 182 28.03 24.40 -5.16
C LYS A 182 26.90 24.40 -6.19
N GLY A 183 27.08 25.10 -7.31
CA GLY A 183 26.12 25.11 -8.41
C GLY A 183 26.43 26.19 -9.45
N LEU A 184 25.66 26.22 -10.54
CA LEU A 184 25.89 27.16 -11.64
C LEU A 184 25.91 28.62 -11.16
N GLY A 185 26.99 29.34 -11.51
CA GLY A 185 27.26 30.70 -11.07
C GLY A 185 27.85 30.85 -9.65
N VAL A 186 28.14 29.75 -8.96
CA VAL A 186 28.87 29.73 -7.67
C VAL A 186 30.33 29.33 -7.93
N ASP A 187 31.28 30.08 -7.37
CA ASP A 187 32.74 29.86 -7.50
C ASP A 187 33.25 29.69 -8.95
N GLY A 188 32.55 30.26 -9.93
CA GLY A 188 32.88 30.14 -11.36
C GLY A 188 32.38 28.85 -12.03
N MET A 189 31.60 28.00 -11.34
CA MET A 189 31.04 26.79 -11.93
C MET A 189 30.06 27.12 -13.07
N THR A 190 30.33 26.55 -14.25
CA THR A 190 29.52 26.68 -15.47
C THR A 190 29.30 25.29 -16.09
N LEU A 191 28.44 25.19 -17.10
CA LEU A 191 28.35 23.97 -17.91
C LEU A 191 29.71 23.62 -18.54
N MET A 192 30.41 24.61 -19.09
CA MET A 192 31.71 24.39 -19.72
C MET A 192 32.78 23.91 -18.74
N SER A 193 32.85 24.45 -17.52
CA SER A 193 33.82 23.97 -16.52
C SER A 193 33.53 22.52 -16.10
N LEU A 194 32.27 22.12 -15.96
CA LEU A 194 31.91 20.71 -15.68
C LEU A 194 32.33 19.77 -16.83
N LYS A 195 32.24 20.24 -18.08
CA LYS A 195 32.70 19.50 -19.27
C LYS A 195 34.23 19.33 -19.28
N GLU A 196 34.96 20.36 -18.84
CA GLU A 196 36.42 20.38 -18.70
C GLU A 196 36.91 19.53 -17.50
N GLU A 197 36.19 19.55 -16.38
CA GLU A 197 36.33 18.61 -15.24
C GLU A 197 36.03 17.15 -15.62
N GLY A 198 35.46 16.94 -16.81
CA GLY A 198 35.34 15.63 -17.46
C GLY A 198 33.97 14.98 -17.38
N PHE A 199 32.97 15.62 -16.74
CA PHE A 199 31.58 15.15 -16.72
C PHE A 199 31.07 14.98 -18.17
N LYS A 200 30.41 13.84 -18.45
CA LYS A 200 29.92 13.55 -19.81
C LYS A 200 28.46 13.90 -20.03
N THR A 201 27.74 14.21 -18.96
CA THR A 201 26.35 14.70 -19.02
C THR A 201 26.06 15.59 -17.82
N VAL A 202 25.17 16.57 -18.00
CA VAL A 202 24.63 17.42 -16.94
C VAL A 202 23.10 17.38 -16.95
N PHE A 203 22.48 17.26 -15.79
CA PHE A 203 21.05 17.54 -15.59
C PHE A 203 20.84 18.83 -14.79
N ILE A 204 20.01 19.74 -15.30
CA ILE A 204 19.70 21.01 -14.64
C ILE A 204 18.32 20.91 -13.98
N GLY A 205 18.30 20.85 -12.64
CA GLY A 205 17.10 20.77 -11.79
C GLY A 205 17.05 21.87 -10.74
N ILE A 206 17.55 23.07 -11.05
CA ILE A 206 17.68 24.21 -10.12
C ILE A 206 16.36 24.91 -9.76
N GLY A 207 15.24 24.50 -10.35
CA GLY A 207 13.93 25.15 -10.21
C GLY A 207 13.95 26.62 -10.67
N LEU A 208 13.07 27.44 -10.10
CA LEU A 208 13.06 28.89 -10.30
C LEU A 208 13.60 29.61 -9.04
N PRO A 209 14.91 29.96 -8.98
CA PRO A 209 15.57 30.36 -7.74
C PRO A 209 15.36 31.83 -7.33
N GLN A 210 14.55 32.60 -8.05
CA GLN A 210 14.31 34.03 -7.80
C GLN A 210 12.82 34.31 -7.54
N ALA A 211 12.54 35.41 -6.84
CA ALA A 211 11.19 35.90 -6.67
C ALA A 211 10.80 36.87 -7.79
N ASN A 212 9.57 36.74 -8.29
CA ASN A 212 8.97 37.70 -9.20
C ASN A 212 8.70 39.03 -8.48
N ARG A 213 9.58 40.04 -8.68
CA ARG A 213 9.51 41.32 -7.96
C ARG A 213 8.91 42.41 -8.84
N ALA A 214 7.65 42.75 -8.59
CA ALA A 214 6.99 43.88 -9.25
C ALA A 214 7.71 45.21 -8.94
N LYS A 215 7.92 46.07 -9.94
CA LYS A 215 8.67 47.35 -9.85
C LYS A 215 8.22 48.26 -8.70
N ILE A 216 6.93 48.18 -8.37
CA ILE A 216 6.22 48.89 -7.31
C ILE A 216 6.73 48.58 -5.88
N PHE A 217 7.48 47.49 -5.72
CA PHE A 217 8.12 47.10 -4.47
C PHE A 217 9.65 47.27 -4.53
N GLN A 218 10.17 47.99 -5.53
CA GLN A 218 11.58 48.36 -5.59
C GLN A 218 11.91 49.33 -4.44
N GLY A 219 13.04 49.11 -3.77
CA GLY A 219 13.44 49.88 -2.58
C GLY A 219 12.79 49.43 -1.26
N LEU A 220 11.76 48.57 -1.27
CA LEU A 220 11.18 48.03 -0.04
C LEU A 220 12.05 46.95 0.61
N SER A 221 12.10 46.92 1.95
CA SER A 221 12.88 45.96 2.75
C SER A 221 12.04 45.16 3.77
N ILE A 222 12.66 44.13 4.34
CA ILE A 222 12.10 43.29 5.41
C ILE A 222 11.79 44.13 6.66
N ASP A 223 12.65 45.10 7.01
CA ASP A 223 12.45 45.99 8.17
C ASP A 223 11.23 46.91 8.00
N GLN A 224 10.81 47.16 6.75
CA GLN A 224 9.59 47.90 6.40
C GLN A 224 8.36 46.98 6.32
N GLY A 225 8.51 45.69 6.65
CA GLY A 225 7.44 44.68 6.60
C GLY A 225 7.17 44.10 5.21
N PHE A 226 8.03 44.37 4.22
CA PHE A 226 7.89 43.79 2.87
C PHE A 226 8.73 42.52 2.72
N PHE A 227 8.09 41.46 2.23
CA PHE A 227 8.72 40.18 1.90
C PHE A 227 8.23 39.69 0.54
N THR A 228 9.11 39.03 -0.22
CA THR A 228 8.68 38.05 -1.23
C THR A 228 8.50 36.68 -0.58
N SER A 229 7.89 35.71 -1.28
CA SER A 229 7.79 34.33 -0.79
C SER A 229 9.16 33.68 -0.58
N LYS A 230 10.14 33.99 -1.44
CA LYS A 230 11.52 33.48 -1.37
C LYS A 230 12.33 34.11 -0.23
N ASP A 231 11.85 35.20 0.37
CA ASP A 231 12.37 35.71 1.65
C ASP A 231 11.63 35.02 2.81
N PHE A 232 10.29 35.13 2.82
CA PHE A 232 9.48 34.80 3.98
C PHE A 232 9.41 33.29 4.30
N LEU A 233 9.11 32.45 3.29
CA LEU A 233 8.91 31.03 3.51
C LEU A 233 10.21 30.32 3.96
N PRO A 234 11.40 30.60 3.39
CA PRO A 234 12.66 30.07 3.91
C PRO A 234 12.98 30.47 5.35
N MET A 235 12.59 31.68 5.80
CA MET A 235 12.73 32.06 7.21
C MET A 235 11.82 31.21 8.12
N VAL A 236 10.57 31.00 7.73
CA VAL A 236 9.63 30.14 8.47
C VAL A 236 10.07 28.67 8.45
N ALA A 237 10.58 28.19 7.31
CA ALA A 237 11.09 26.83 7.15
C ALA A 237 12.31 26.61 8.05
N SER A 238 13.34 27.46 8.00
CA SER A 238 14.54 27.35 8.84
C SER A 238 14.21 27.40 10.35
N ALA A 239 13.17 28.12 10.75
CA ALA A 239 12.72 28.19 12.14
C ALA A 239 11.83 27.02 12.61
N SER A 240 11.19 26.29 11.69
CA SER A 240 10.23 25.22 12.02
C SER A 240 10.71 23.80 11.67
N LYS A 241 11.60 23.67 10.69
CA LYS A 241 12.14 22.39 10.20
C LYS A 241 13.39 21.98 10.98
N LYS A 242 13.20 21.30 12.12
CA LYS A 242 14.30 20.72 12.91
C LYS A 242 15.17 19.84 12.01
N GLY A 243 16.44 20.21 11.84
CA GLY A 243 17.41 19.51 10.97
C GLY A 243 17.74 20.20 9.64
N MET A 244 16.91 21.15 9.17
CA MET A 244 17.17 21.90 7.93
C MET A 244 18.37 22.85 8.05
N CYS A 245 18.54 23.50 9.21
CA CYS A 245 19.69 24.34 9.53
C CYS A 245 20.32 23.93 10.87
N HIS A 246 21.63 24.09 10.98
CA HIS A 246 22.34 24.06 12.27
C HIS A 246 22.17 25.39 13.05
N CYS A 247 21.67 26.43 12.38
CA CYS A 247 21.38 27.72 12.97
C CYS A 247 20.06 27.70 13.78
N ARG A 248 20.05 28.35 14.96
CA ARG A 248 18.83 28.58 15.73
C ARG A 248 18.06 29.78 15.15
N SER A 249 17.37 29.57 14.02
CA SER A 249 16.43 30.56 13.47
C SER A 249 15.22 30.71 14.38
N SER A 250 14.87 31.96 14.73
CA SER A 250 13.55 32.29 15.29
C SER A 250 12.51 32.41 14.18
N LEU A 251 11.23 32.16 14.50
CA LEU A 251 10.13 32.52 13.58
C LEU A 251 10.13 34.04 13.34
N PRO A 252 9.76 34.51 12.13
CA PRO A 252 9.49 35.93 11.89
C PRO A 252 8.41 36.45 12.84
N GLU A 253 8.62 37.62 13.44
CA GLU A 253 7.58 38.29 14.25
C GLU A 253 6.65 39.12 13.34
N LEU A 254 5.52 38.54 12.94
CA LEU A 254 4.50 39.22 12.15
C LEU A 254 3.37 39.74 13.05
N ARG A 255 3.53 40.98 13.52
CA ARG A 255 2.52 41.69 14.31
C ARG A 255 1.55 42.45 13.41
N GLY A 256 0.35 42.71 13.93
CA GLY A 256 -0.72 43.21 13.08
C GLY A 256 -1.16 42.11 12.12
N ILE A 257 -1.12 42.37 10.81
CA ILE A 257 -1.87 41.63 9.79
C ILE A 257 -1.10 41.63 8.48
N VAL A 258 -1.17 40.54 7.72
CA VAL A 258 -0.50 40.40 6.42
C VAL A 258 -1.49 40.54 5.26
N ILE A 259 -0.98 41.05 4.14
CA ILE A 259 -1.61 40.99 2.82
C ILE A 259 -0.67 40.16 1.93
N VAL A 260 -1.16 39.03 1.42
CA VAL A 260 -0.43 38.16 0.50
C VAL A 260 -0.99 38.33 -0.91
N LEU A 261 -0.10 38.49 -1.89
CA LEU A 261 -0.47 38.75 -3.29
C LEU A 261 -0.30 37.49 -4.13
N GLY A 262 -1.39 36.96 -4.67
CA GLY A 262 -1.40 35.75 -5.48
C GLY A 262 -2.61 34.87 -5.24
N ALA A 263 -2.70 33.78 -6.00
CA ALA A 263 -3.76 32.78 -5.89
C ALA A 263 -3.30 31.35 -6.28
N GLY A 264 -1.99 31.09 -6.28
CA GLY A 264 -1.41 29.75 -6.36
C GLY A 264 -0.86 29.32 -5.00
N ASP A 265 -0.41 28.08 -4.88
CA ASP A 265 -0.04 27.40 -3.63
C ASP A 265 0.86 28.25 -2.73
N THR A 266 1.92 28.86 -3.29
CA THR A 266 2.84 29.76 -2.57
C THR A 266 2.13 30.90 -1.83
N ALA A 267 1.01 31.40 -2.34
CA ALA A 267 0.21 32.43 -1.67
C ALA A 267 -0.58 31.88 -0.47
N PHE A 268 -1.07 30.65 -0.56
CA PHE A 268 -1.78 29.99 0.55
C PHE A 268 -0.80 29.45 1.61
N ASP A 269 0.39 28.97 1.22
CA ASP A 269 1.48 28.64 2.13
C ASP A 269 2.01 29.90 2.84
N CYS A 270 2.22 31.02 2.14
CA CYS A 270 2.53 32.32 2.77
C CYS A 270 1.43 32.74 3.77
N ALA A 271 0.16 32.64 3.39
CA ALA A 271 -0.95 33.08 4.24
C ALA A 271 -1.13 32.20 5.47
N THR A 272 -1.03 30.88 5.33
CA THR A 272 -1.14 29.95 6.45
C THR A 272 0.09 30.05 7.36
N SER A 273 1.29 30.27 6.82
CA SER A 273 2.53 30.47 7.58
C SER A 273 2.56 31.79 8.36
N ALA A 274 2.05 32.89 7.79
CA ALA A 274 1.96 34.17 8.48
C ALA A 274 1.09 34.11 9.76
N LEU A 275 0.05 33.27 9.79
CA LEU A 275 -0.71 33.02 11.03
C LEU A 275 0.13 32.34 12.13
N ARG A 276 1.11 31.50 11.78
CA ARG A 276 2.05 30.89 12.76
C ARG A 276 3.09 31.91 13.26
N CYS A 277 3.36 32.95 12.47
CA CYS A 277 4.25 34.06 12.80
C CYS A 277 3.59 35.14 13.69
N GLY A 278 2.36 34.90 14.17
CA GLY A 278 1.63 35.82 15.06
C GLY A 278 0.62 36.75 14.37
N ALA A 279 0.43 36.66 13.05
CA ALA A 279 -0.44 37.57 12.33
C ALA A 279 -1.93 37.43 12.75
N LYS A 280 -2.53 38.52 13.22
CA LYS A 280 -3.96 38.65 13.60
C LYS A 280 -4.91 38.62 12.38
N ARG A 281 -4.40 38.46 11.15
CA ARG A 281 -5.10 38.10 9.91
C ARG A 281 -4.09 37.80 8.82
N VAL A 282 -4.55 37.09 7.79
CA VAL A 282 -4.08 37.32 6.42
C VAL A 282 -5.25 37.66 5.48
N TYR A 283 -5.05 38.63 4.59
CA TYR A 283 -5.80 38.72 3.34
C TYR A 283 -5.00 38.06 2.22
N VAL A 284 -5.64 37.18 1.44
CA VAL A 284 -5.11 36.75 0.14
C VAL A 284 -5.79 37.61 -0.92
N CYS A 285 -5.00 38.37 -1.68
CA CYS A 285 -5.48 39.34 -2.66
C CYS A 285 -5.02 38.95 -4.07
N PHE A 286 -5.96 38.89 -5.01
CA PHE A 286 -5.71 38.41 -6.38
C PHE A 286 -6.49 39.21 -7.43
N ARG A 287 -5.92 39.28 -8.64
CA ARG A 287 -6.31 40.19 -9.74
C ARG A 287 -7.43 39.67 -10.67
N LYS A 288 -8.29 38.78 -10.18
CA LYS A 288 -9.34 38.08 -10.94
C LYS A 288 -10.48 37.62 -10.01
N GLY A 289 -11.53 37.02 -10.55
CA GLY A 289 -12.59 36.38 -9.75
C GLY A 289 -12.14 35.11 -9.02
N PHE A 290 -12.94 34.65 -8.05
CA PHE A 290 -12.68 33.40 -7.31
C PHE A 290 -12.60 32.17 -8.22
N THR A 291 -13.32 32.17 -9.34
CA THR A 291 -13.26 31.15 -10.41
C THR A 291 -11.93 31.12 -11.18
N ASN A 292 -10.95 31.93 -10.79
CA ASN A 292 -9.61 31.96 -11.40
C ASN A 292 -8.48 31.86 -10.36
N ILE A 293 -8.77 31.33 -9.17
CA ILE A 293 -7.75 30.82 -8.24
C ILE A 293 -7.01 29.66 -8.94
N ARG A 294 -5.69 29.56 -8.74
CA ARG A 294 -4.82 28.54 -9.36
C ARG A 294 -4.51 27.37 -8.42
N ALA A 295 -4.47 27.63 -7.11
CA ALA A 295 -4.37 26.57 -6.11
C ALA A 295 -5.65 25.73 -6.13
N VAL A 296 -5.53 24.42 -5.92
CA VAL A 296 -6.68 23.53 -5.84
C VAL A 296 -7.56 23.82 -4.61
N PRO A 297 -8.85 23.44 -4.61
CA PRO A 297 -9.79 23.77 -3.53
C PRO A 297 -9.33 23.35 -2.13
N GLU A 298 -8.52 22.30 -2.02
CA GLU A 298 -7.96 21.77 -0.78
C GLU A 298 -7.06 22.77 -0.02
N GLU A 299 -6.47 23.77 -0.69
CA GLU A 299 -5.52 24.73 -0.10
C GLU A 299 -6.18 26.03 0.44
N VAL A 300 -7.49 26.24 0.23
CA VAL A 300 -8.13 27.56 0.39
C VAL A 300 -8.85 27.74 1.74
N ILE A 301 -8.27 28.48 2.70
CA ILE A 301 -8.80 28.70 4.07
C ILE A 301 -8.66 30.18 4.55
N LEU A 302 -9.62 30.73 5.34
CA LEU A 302 -9.82 32.20 5.57
C LEU A 302 -10.21 32.65 7.03
N LYS A 303 -9.73 33.82 7.56
CA LYS A 303 -10.41 34.69 8.61
C LYS A 303 -9.72 36.06 8.99
N ASN A 304 -10.43 36.98 9.73
CA ASN A 304 -10.27 38.47 10.03
C ASN A 304 -9.14 38.92 11.02
N GLY A 305 -8.52 40.16 11.13
CA GLY A 305 -8.84 41.63 10.90
C GLY A 305 -8.11 42.59 9.85
N ARG A 306 -7.08 43.46 10.13
CA ARG A 306 -6.42 44.40 9.13
C ARG A 306 -5.02 45.05 9.40
N VAL A 307 -4.18 45.26 8.35
CA VAL A 307 -2.94 46.11 8.38
C VAL A 307 -3.26 47.57 8.04
N GLY A 308 -2.34 48.50 8.27
CA GLY A 308 -2.55 49.96 8.15
C GLY A 308 -3.20 50.41 6.83
N GLY A 309 -2.71 49.93 5.68
CA GLY A 309 -3.35 50.18 4.39
C GLY A 309 -2.53 49.69 3.20
N MET A 310 -3.22 49.32 2.12
CA MET A 310 -2.65 49.01 0.80
C MET A 310 -3.74 49.17 -0.27
N GLN A 311 -3.33 49.30 -1.53
CA GLN A 311 -4.19 49.63 -2.68
C GLN A 311 -4.21 48.43 -3.69
N PHE A 312 -5.31 48.24 -4.48
CA PHE A 312 -5.55 47.32 -5.63
C PHE A 312 -6.63 47.89 -6.59
N CYS A 313 -6.43 47.98 -7.91
CA CYS A 313 -7.44 48.53 -8.85
C CYS A 313 -8.48 47.48 -9.26
N ARG A 314 -9.73 47.90 -9.54
CA ARG A 314 -10.75 46.97 -10.04
C ARG A 314 -10.35 46.46 -11.42
N THR A 315 -10.58 45.17 -11.63
CA THR A 315 -10.40 44.50 -12.92
C THR A 315 -11.65 43.74 -13.29
N GLU A 316 -12.06 43.81 -14.55
CA GLU A 316 -13.20 43.08 -15.08
C GLU A 316 -12.90 42.48 -16.45
N GLN A 317 -13.62 41.42 -16.78
CA GLN A 317 -13.46 40.70 -18.04
C GLN A 317 -14.46 41.22 -19.06
N LYS A 318 -13.95 41.63 -20.21
CA LYS A 318 -14.73 41.98 -21.40
C LYS A 318 -15.32 40.74 -22.08
N GLU A 319 -16.28 40.96 -22.97
CA GLU A 319 -16.89 39.92 -23.81
C GLU A 319 -15.88 39.21 -24.74
N ASP A 320 -14.76 39.87 -25.10
CA ASP A 320 -13.64 39.27 -25.86
C ASP A 320 -12.70 38.40 -24.98
N GLY A 321 -13.00 38.28 -23.69
CA GLY A 321 -12.20 37.54 -22.71
C GLY A 321 -10.99 38.29 -22.15
N ASN A 322 -10.65 39.48 -22.68
CA ASN A 322 -9.57 40.32 -22.15
C ASN A 322 -9.98 40.99 -20.83
N TRP A 323 -8.98 41.40 -20.03
CA TRP A 323 -9.19 41.99 -18.71
C TRP A 323 -8.84 43.48 -18.75
N LEU A 324 -9.82 44.34 -18.47
CA LEU A 324 -9.63 45.79 -18.33
C LEU A 324 -9.17 46.13 -16.89
N GLU A 325 -8.55 47.29 -16.73
CA GLU A 325 -8.35 47.96 -15.44
C GLU A 325 -9.26 49.20 -15.41
N ASP A 326 -9.96 49.38 -14.29
CA ASP A 326 -10.71 50.61 -14.01
C ASP A 326 -9.82 51.52 -13.13
N GLU A 327 -9.45 52.68 -13.67
CA GLU A 327 -8.61 53.68 -13.00
C GLU A 327 -9.42 54.67 -12.14
N GLU A 328 -10.75 54.66 -12.19
CA GLU A 328 -11.63 55.48 -11.34
C GLU A 328 -12.11 54.71 -10.09
N GLN A 329 -12.28 53.39 -10.18
CA GLN A 329 -12.52 52.50 -9.03
C GLN A 329 -11.20 52.24 -8.28
N ILE A 330 -10.61 53.34 -7.79
CA ILE A 330 -9.30 53.39 -7.15
C ILE A 330 -9.33 52.73 -5.77
N VAL A 331 -8.87 51.51 -5.79
CA VAL A 331 -7.64 51.21 -5.08
C VAL A 331 -6.56 50.93 -6.21
N ARG A 332 -5.26 50.63 -6.01
CA ARG A 332 -4.25 50.37 -7.11
C ARG A 332 -3.15 49.33 -6.78
N LEU A 333 -2.75 48.38 -7.66
CA LEU A 333 -1.35 47.89 -7.89
C LEU A 333 -1.18 46.48 -8.52
N LYS A 334 -0.07 46.31 -9.27
CA LYS A 334 0.28 45.27 -10.29
C LYS A 334 1.76 45.45 -10.75
N ILE A 335 2.45 44.64 -11.59
CA ILE A 335 2.23 43.38 -12.37
C ILE A 335 3.50 42.47 -12.19
N PHE A 336 3.51 41.22 -12.70
CA PHE A 336 4.59 40.22 -12.61
C PHE A 336 5.18 39.78 -13.99
N HIS A 337 6.47 39.41 -14.02
CA HIS A 337 7.20 38.63 -15.06
C HIS A 337 8.49 38.02 -14.45
N ASP A 338 8.75 36.73 -14.67
CA ASP A 338 9.91 36.01 -14.08
C ASP A 338 11.20 36.21 -14.89
N ILE A 339 12.34 36.28 -14.20
CA ILE A 339 13.68 36.51 -14.78
C ILE A 339 14.74 35.72 -13.99
N LEU A 340 15.60 34.96 -14.68
CA LEU A 340 16.76 34.27 -14.11
C LEU A 340 17.93 35.25 -13.85
N MET A 341 18.75 34.99 -12.83
CA MET A 341 19.94 35.81 -12.55
C MET A 341 20.90 35.80 -13.77
N PRO A 342 21.41 36.95 -14.26
CA PRO A 342 22.33 37.00 -15.41
C PRO A 342 23.51 36.03 -15.28
N VAL A 343 24.18 36.00 -14.12
CA VAL A 343 25.31 35.10 -13.84
C VAL A 343 24.94 33.61 -13.95
N VAL A 344 23.70 33.22 -13.62
CA VAL A 344 23.23 31.83 -13.77
C VAL A 344 22.89 31.53 -15.23
N THR A 345 22.30 32.50 -15.94
CA THR A 345 22.03 32.43 -17.38
C THR A 345 23.32 32.33 -18.20
N GLU A 346 24.35 33.11 -17.85
CA GLU A 346 25.70 33.06 -18.42
C GLU A 346 26.39 31.72 -18.13
N ALA A 347 26.26 31.19 -16.90
CA ALA A 347 26.79 29.87 -16.54
C ALA A 347 26.11 28.71 -17.29
N MET A 348 24.94 28.93 -17.90
CA MET A 348 24.23 28.00 -18.78
C MET A 348 24.58 28.16 -20.27
N ALA A 349 25.51 29.05 -20.66
CA ALA A 349 25.98 29.10 -22.04
C ALA A 349 26.64 27.76 -22.47
N PRO A 350 26.44 27.28 -23.70
CA PRO A 350 25.79 27.94 -24.84
C PRO A 350 24.31 27.52 -25.06
N LEU A 351 23.57 27.13 -24.02
CA LEU A 351 22.19 26.65 -24.18
C LEU A 351 21.27 27.68 -24.86
N LYS A 352 20.41 27.19 -25.76
CA LYS A 352 19.26 27.96 -26.24
C LYS A 352 18.28 28.16 -25.09
N LEU A 353 17.76 29.38 -25.01
CA LEU A 353 16.75 29.77 -24.04
C LEU A 353 15.45 30.12 -24.77
N THR A 354 14.32 29.81 -24.15
CA THR A 354 13.00 30.22 -24.63
C THR A 354 12.80 31.73 -24.47
N ARG A 355 11.73 32.28 -25.05
CA ARG A 355 11.30 33.67 -24.83
C ARG A 355 11.04 34.04 -23.34
N TRP A 356 10.97 33.04 -22.45
CA TRP A 356 10.79 33.21 -21.01
C TRP A 356 12.09 33.12 -20.22
N GLY A 357 13.24 32.97 -20.89
CA GLY A 357 14.57 32.86 -20.27
C GLY A 357 14.92 31.48 -19.71
N THR A 358 13.96 30.53 -19.67
CA THR A 358 14.21 29.12 -19.33
C THR A 358 14.98 28.40 -20.46
N PRO A 359 15.75 27.34 -20.17
CA PRO A 359 16.31 26.46 -21.20
C PRO A 359 15.25 25.90 -22.15
N GLU A 360 15.56 25.87 -23.44
CA GLU A 360 14.76 25.15 -24.44
C GLU A 360 15.03 23.65 -24.31
N VAL A 361 13.97 22.85 -24.08
CA VAL A 361 14.03 21.38 -23.97
C VAL A 361 13.05 20.71 -24.94
N ASN A 362 13.43 19.53 -25.43
CA ASN A 362 12.51 18.60 -26.08
C ASN A 362 11.65 17.90 -25.00
N THR A 363 10.32 17.97 -25.15
CA THR A 363 9.34 17.47 -24.15
C THR A 363 9.36 15.95 -23.95
N ASP A 364 9.82 15.19 -24.93
CA ASP A 364 9.80 13.72 -24.90
C ASP A 364 11.08 13.16 -24.29
N THR A 365 12.18 13.92 -24.33
CA THR A 365 13.51 13.46 -23.89
C THR A 365 14.11 14.26 -22.73
N MET A 366 13.57 15.45 -22.44
CA MET A 366 14.13 16.46 -21.52
C MET A 366 15.54 16.96 -21.91
N GLN A 367 15.97 16.68 -23.15
CA GLN A 367 17.26 17.11 -23.70
C GLN A 367 17.18 18.57 -24.16
N THR A 368 18.25 19.32 -23.91
CA THR A 368 18.38 20.73 -24.34
C THR A 368 18.92 20.83 -25.77
N SER A 369 19.27 22.05 -26.22
CA SER A 369 20.03 22.26 -27.46
C SER A 369 21.42 21.61 -27.49
N GLU A 370 22.01 21.33 -26.32
CA GLU A 370 23.29 20.63 -26.19
C GLU A 370 23.02 19.13 -25.88
N PRO A 371 23.48 18.17 -26.71
CA PRO A 371 23.11 16.75 -26.55
C PRO A 371 23.48 16.09 -25.22
N TRP A 372 24.46 16.67 -24.50
CA TRP A 372 24.95 16.19 -23.20
C TRP A 372 24.29 16.90 -22.00
N VAL A 373 23.37 17.85 -22.25
CA VAL A 373 22.71 18.63 -21.20
C VAL A 373 21.19 18.45 -21.27
N PHE A 374 20.61 18.14 -20.13
CA PHE A 374 19.18 17.88 -19.92
C PHE A 374 18.65 18.82 -18.82
N ALA A 375 17.34 19.11 -18.81
CA ALA A 375 16.74 19.95 -17.76
C ALA A 375 15.30 19.53 -17.45
N GLY A 376 14.84 19.73 -16.21
CA GLY A 376 13.50 19.30 -15.77
C GLY A 376 13.06 19.87 -14.44
N GLY A 377 11.75 19.82 -14.16
CA GLY A 377 11.09 20.58 -13.10
C GLY A 377 10.88 22.05 -13.47
N ASP A 378 10.65 22.92 -12.49
CA ASP A 378 10.23 24.32 -12.72
C ASP A 378 11.13 25.09 -13.71
N ILE A 379 12.44 24.75 -13.77
CA ILE A 379 13.41 25.38 -14.69
C ILE A 379 13.10 25.12 -16.17
N ALA A 380 12.44 24.01 -16.51
CA ALA A 380 11.98 23.74 -17.87
C ALA A 380 10.70 24.54 -18.23
N GLY A 381 9.99 25.10 -17.24
CA GLY A 381 8.75 25.85 -17.43
C GLY A 381 7.53 25.00 -17.82
N LEU A 382 7.61 23.68 -17.62
CA LEU A 382 6.53 22.72 -17.92
C LEU A 382 5.80 22.27 -16.65
N ALA A 383 6.55 21.74 -15.68
CA ALA A 383 6.03 21.29 -14.39
C ALA A 383 5.50 22.46 -13.54
N ASN A 384 4.40 22.23 -12.83
CA ASN A 384 3.83 23.14 -11.82
C ASN A 384 3.80 22.49 -10.42
N THR A 385 4.07 21.19 -10.33
CA THR A 385 3.97 20.36 -9.12
C THR A 385 5.23 19.53 -8.86
N THR A 386 5.38 19.05 -7.63
CA THR A 386 6.44 18.12 -7.24
C THR A 386 6.42 16.83 -8.07
N VAL A 387 5.23 16.29 -8.38
CA VAL A 387 5.12 15.00 -9.09
C VAL A 387 5.44 15.11 -10.57
N GLU A 388 5.15 16.24 -11.22
CA GLU A 388 5.63 16.53 -12.58
C GLU A 388 7.15 16.72 -12.59
N SER A 389 7.71 17.50 -11.64
CA SER A 389 9.17 17.65 -11.52
C SER A 389 9.88 16.31 -11.34
N VAL A 390 9.32 15.40 -10.54
CA VAL A 390 9.82 14.02 -10.41
C VAL A 390 9.72 13.27 -11.73
N ASN A 391 8.64 13.45 -12.50
CA ASN A 391 8.49 12.81 -13.80
C ASN A 391 9.48 13.34 -14.85
N ASP A 392 9.78 14.64 -14.86
CA ASP A 392 10.79 15.19 -15.77
C ASP A 392 12.17 14.56 -15.48
N GLY A 393 12.53 14.40 -14.20
CA GLY A 393 13.74 13.68 -13.80
C GLY A 393 13.73 12.20 -14.19
N LYS A 394 12.57 11.53 -14.05
CA LYS A 394 12.36 10.13 -14.47
C LYS A 394 12.55 9.99 -15.98
N GLN A 395 11.92 10.85 -16.78
CA GLN A 395 12.03 10.85 -18.24
C GLN A 395 13.47 11.15 -18.67
N ALA A 396 14.09 12.22 -18.14
CA ALA A 396 15.47 12.58 -18.42
C ALA A 396 16.45 11.42 -18.16
N SER A 397 16.29 10.68 -17.06
CA SER A 397 17.18 9.56 -16.70
C SER A 397 17.30 8.50 -17.81
N TRP A 398 16.22 8.20 -18.54
CA TRP A 398 16.24 7.23 -19.63
C TRP A 398 17.00 7.76 -20.84
N HIS A 399 16.82 9.04 -21.19
CA HIS A 399 17.47 9.62 -22.36
C HIS A 399 18.94 10.02 -22.08
N ILE A 400 19.28 10.36 -20.83
CA ILE A 400 20.66 10.43 -20.34
C ILE A 400 21.33 9.05 -20.45
N HIS A 401 20.65 7.98 -20.02
CA HIS A 401 21.17 6.62 -20.18
C HIS A 401 21.43 6.27 -21.65
N ARG A 402 20.45 6.49 -22.55
CA ARG A 402 20.61 6.29 -24.00
C ARG A 402 21.76 7.13 -24.58
N TYR A 403 21.91 8.37 -24.12
CA TYR A 403 23.00 9.25 -24.55
C TYR A 403 24.38 8.74 -24.10
N ILE A 404 24.54 8.39 -22.82
CA ILE A 404 25.81 7.85 -22.33
C ILE A 404 26.15 6.54 -23.04
N GLN A 405 25.19 5.62 -23.21
CA GLN A 405 25.48 4.35 -23.88
C GLN A 405 25.89 4.55 -25.35
N SER A 406 25.34 5.53 -26.07
CA SER A 406 25.77 5.84 -27.44
C SER A 406 27.19 6.42 -27.52
N LEU A 407 27.65 7.17 -26.50
CA LEU A 407 29.06 7.60 -26.40
C LEU A 407 30.04 6.42 -26.28
N HIS A 408 29.58 5.28 -25.75
CA HIS A 408 30.37 4.03 -25.64
C HIS A 408 30.02 3.02 -26.75
N GLY A 409 29.35 3.46 -27.83
CA GLY A 409 29.01 2.63 -28.99
C GLY A 409 27.90 1.60 -28.75
N GLN A 410 27.17 1.68 -27.63
CA GLN A 410 26.13 0.72 -27.27
C GLN A 410 24.72 1.23 -27.65
N THR A 411 23.90 0.32 -28.17
CA THR A 411 22.49 0.59 -28.51
C THR A 411 21.56 0.12 -27.40
N VAL A 412 20.78 1.05 -26.85
CA VAL A 412 19.71 0.77 -25.88
C VAL A 412 18.37 0.61 -26.61
N ASP A 413 17.49 -0.21 -26.04
CA ASP A 413 16.10 -0.41 -26.47
C ASP A 413 15.37 0.94 -26.71
N PRO A 414 14.56 1.10 -27.78
CA PRO A 414 13.71 2.28 -27.94
C PRO A 414 12.63 2.40 -26.84
N VAL A 415 12.18 1.30 -26.25
CA VAL A 415 11.14 1.28 -25.21
C VAL A 415 11.76 1.50 -23.82
N PRO A 416 11.30 2.48 -23.03
CA PRO A 416 11.78 2.72 -21.67
C PRO A 416 11.69 1.50 -20.74
N LYS A 417 12.84 1.12 -20.15
CA LYS A 417 12.98 0.01 -19.20
C LYS A 417 13.69 0.49 -17.92
N LEU A 418 13.09 1.47 -17.25
CA LEU A 418 13.58 1.98 -15.97
C LEU A 418 13.37 0.93 -14.86
N PRO A 419 14.39 0.59 -14.04
CA PRO A 419 14.23 -0.42 -13.00
C PRO A 419 13.36 0.05 -11.81
N LEU A 420 12.73 -0.93 -11.17
CA LEU A 420 11.86 -0.76 -10.01
C LEU A 420 12.64 -0.34 -8.74
N PHE A 421 11.91 -0.01 -7.68
CA PHE A 421 12.46 0.08 -6.33
C PHE A 421 12.70 -1.34 -5.78
N TYR A 422 13.84 -1.54 -5.11
CA TYR A 422 14.17 -2.78 -4.42
C TYR A 422 14.67 -2.49 -3.00
N SER A 423 14.41 -3.41 -2.07
CA SER A 423 15.06 -3.44 -0.74
C SER A 423 15.51 -4.85 -0.36
N ALA A 424 16.15 -5.01 0.80
CA ALA A 424 16.58 -6.31 1.31
C ALA A 424 15.44 -7.36 1.41
N ILE A 425 14.18 -6.91 1.58
CA ILE A 425 12.99 -7.78 1.57
C ILE A 425 12.85 -8.55 0.26
N ASP A 426 13.15 -7.95 -0.89
CA ASP A 426 12.97 -8.61 -2.19
C ASP A 426 13.87 -9.84 -2.37
N ARG A 427 14.98 -9.92 -1.62
CA ARG A 427 15.92 -11.05 -1.62
C ARG A 427 15.49 -12.23 -0.74
N VAL A 428 14.45 -12.08 0.09
CA VAL A 428 13.95 -13.17 0.94
C VAL A 428 13.44 -14.32 0.05
N ASP A 429 13.90 -15.54 0.32
CA ASP A 429 13.36 -16.72 -0.36
C ASP A 429 12.00 -17.11 0.24
N ILE A 430 11.07 -17.46 -0.65
CA ILE A 430 9.76 -18.02 -0.33
C ILE A 430 9.51 -19.32 -1.13
N SER A 431 10.56 -19.92 -1.69
CA SER A 431 10.49 -21.26 -2.25
C SER A 431 10.41 -22.32 -1.14
N LEU A 432 9.84 -23.48 -1.47
CA LEU A 432 9.74 -24.62 -0.57
C LEU A 432 9.66 -25.94 -1.35
N GLU A 433 9.80 -27.06 -0.66
CA GLU A 433 9.62 -28.39 -1.24
C GLU A 433 8.53 -29.15 -0.48
N VAL A 434 7.65 -29.84 -1.21
CA VAL A 434 6.56 -30.65 -0.66
C VAL A 434 6.44 -31.92 -1.49
N CYS A 435 6.52 -33.10 -0.85
CA CYS A 435 6.49 -34.41 -1.54
C CYS A 435 7.53 -34.58 -2.66
N GLY A 436 8.72 -33.98 -2.53
CA GLY A 436 9.76 -33.97 -3.58
C GLY A 436 9.52 -32.97 -4.72
N ILE A 437 8.43 -32.20 -4.67
CA ILE A 437 8.10 -31.18 -5.67
C ILE A 437 8.55 -29.82 -5.13
N LYS A 438 9.41 -29.11 -5.88
CA LYS A 438 9.83 -27.74 -5.53
C LYS A 438 8.84 -26.70 -6.05
N PHE A 439 8.30 -25.90 -5.13
CA PHE A 439 7.42 -24.78 -5.41
C PHE A 439 8.23 -23.47 -5.33
N PRO A 440 8.21 -22.59 -6.35
CA PRO A 440 8.98 -21.34 -6.34
C PRO A 440 8.35 -20.25 -5.44
N ASN A 441 7.07 -20.41 -5.09
CA ASN A 441 6.38 -19.68 -4.02
C ASN A 441 5.18 -20.52 -3.55
N PRO A 442 4.65 -20.33 -2.32
CA PRO A 442 3.60 -21.20 -1.78
C PRO A 442 2.19 -20.87 -2.29
N PHE A 443 2.03 -19.95 -3.25
CA PHE A 443 0.72 -19.50 -3.72
C PHE A 443 0.36 -20.14 -5.06
N GLY A 444 -0.87 -20.64 -5.16
CA GLY A 444 -1.36 -21.28 -6.38
C GLY A 444 -2.84 -21.07 -6.65
N LEU A 445 -3.25 -21.24 -7.91
CA LEU A 445 -4.67 -21.17 -8.28
C LEU A 445 -5.38 -22.50 -8.00
N ALA A 446 -6.48 -22.44 -7.24
CA ALA A 446 -7.34 -23.58 -6.95
C ALA A 446 -8.05 -24.12 -8.20
N SER A 447 -8.47 -25.40 -8.15
CA SER A 447 -9.37 -26.01 -9.14
C SER A 447 -10.75 -25.34 -9.08
N ALA A 448 -10.98 -24.34 -9.93
CA ALA A 448 -12.04 -23.34 -9.75
C ALA A 448 -12.24 -22.48 -11.02
N PRO A 449 -13.19 -21.51 -11.05
CA PRO A 449 -13.33 -20.59 -12.18
C PRO A 449 -12.04 -19.88 -12.66
N PRO A 450 -11.07 -19.48 -11.81
CA PRO A 450 -9.78 -18.94 -12.25
C PRO A 450 -8.96 -19.88 -13.16
N THR A 451 -9.25 -21.18 -13.15
CA THR A 451 -8.54 -22.20 -13.94
C THR A 451 -9.44 -22.91 -14.94
N THR A 452 -10.51 -22.22 -15.40
CA THR A 452 -11.48 -22.73 -16.40
C THR A 452 -10.85 -23.10 -17.75
N SER A 453 -9.69 -22.53 -18.11
CA SER A 453 -8.95 -22.90 -19.32
C SER A 453 -7.43 -22.70 -19.16
N THR A 454 -6.69 -23.40 -20.01
CA THR A 454 -5.21 -23.40 -20.08
C THR A 454 -4.63 -22.01 -20.30
N ALA A 455 -5.31 -21.19 -21.10
CA ALA A 455 -4.95 -19.79 -21.34
C ALA A 455 -5.18 -18.87 -20.11
N MET A 456 -5.83 -19.34 -19.05
CA MET A 456 -5.87 -18.66 -17.75
C MET A 456 -4.68 -19.08 -16.88
N ILE A 457 -4.35 -20.39 -16.85
CA ILE A 457 -3.21 -20.93 -16.09
C ILE A 457 -1.88 -20.41 -16.65
N ARG A 458 -1.72 -20.40 -17.98
CA ARG A 458 -0.55 -19.80 -18.67
C ARG A 458 -0.30 -18.36 -18.22
N ARG A 459 -1.34 -17.52 -18.26
CA ARG A 459 -1.27 -16.12 -17.79
C ARG A 459 -1.05 -15.99 -16.29
N ALA A 460 -1.40 -17.00 -15.49
CA ALA A 460 -1.04 -17.02 -14.07
C ALA A 460 0.47 -17.27 -13.89
N PHE A 461 1.05 -18.22 -14.63
CA PHE A 461 2.50 -18.47 -14.60
C PHE A 461 3.31 -17.29 -15.16
N GLU A 462 2.82 -16.61 -16.22
CA GLU A 462 3.36 -15.34 -16.72
C GLU A 462 3.23 -14.17 -15.71
N GLN A 463 2.40 -14.31 -14.68
CA GLN A 463 2.31 -13.40 -13.53
C GLN A 463 2.98 -13.97 -12.27
N GLY A 464 3.74 -15.07 -12.41
CA GLY A 464 4.60 -15.66 -11.38
C GLY A 464 3.96 -16.72 -10.47
N TRP A 465 2.71 -17.15 -10.70
CA TRP A 465 2.00 -18.05 -9.77
C TRP A 465 2.76 -19.37 -9.61
N GLY A 466 3.11 -19.74 -8.37
CA GLY A 466 4.05 -20.83 -8.11
C GLY A 466 3.49 -22.19 -8.51
N PHE A 467 2.17 -22.37 -8.38
CA PHE A 467 1.47 -23.54 -8.88
C PHE A 467 0.06 -23.23 -9.37
N ALA A 468 -0.54 -24.17 -10.10
CA ALA A 468 -1.95 -24.09 -10.49
C ALA A 468 -2.55 -25.49 -10.58
N LEU A 469 -3.84 -25.57 -10.24
CA LEU A 469 -4.63 -26.76 -10.49
C LEU A 469 -5.48 -26.60 -11.75
N THR A 470 -5.57 -27.65 -12.56
CA THR A 470 -6.63 -27.71 -13.59
C THR A 470 -8.00 -27.57 -12.92
N LYS A 471 -8.99 -26.97 -13.59
CA LYS A 471 -10.40 -27.18 -13.21
C LYS A 471 -10.68 -28.68 -13.32
N THR A 472 -11.20 -29.29 -12.26
CA THR A 472 -11.44 -30.75 -12.16
C THR A 472 -12.05 -31.31 -13.44
N PHE A 473 -11.53 -32.42 -13.95
CA PHE A 473 -12.09 -33.12 -15.11
C PHE A 473 -12.37 -34.61 -14.81
N GLY A 474 -13.24 -35.21 -15.61
CA GLY A 474 -13.61 -36.62 -15.56
C GLY A 474 -13.34 -37.31 -16.89
N LEU A 475 -13.74 -38.58 -17.01
CA LEU A 475 -13.73 -39.30 -18.28
C LEU A 475 -14.87 -38.79 -19.19
N ASP A 476 -14.77 -39.01 -20.51
CA ASP A 476 -15.75 -38.45 -21.46
C ASP A 476 -17.18 -39.00 -21.27
N LYS A 477 -17.34 -40.16 -20.62
CA LYS A 477 -18.64 -40.71 -20.19
C LYS A 477 -19.30 -39.92 -19.04
N ASP A 478 -18.48 -39.22 -18.25
CA ASP A 478 -18.88 -38.48 -17.05
C ASP A 478 -19.04 -36.96 -17.33
N LEU A 479 -19.09 -36.58 -18.62
CA LEU A 479 -19.26 -35.19 -19.05
C LEU A 479 -20.52 -34.52 -18.44
N VAL A 480 -20.41 -33.20 -18.33
CA VAL A 480 -21.42 -32.34 -17.71
C VAL A 480 -21.65 -31.08 -18.51
N THR A 481 -22.82 -30.49 -18.28
CA THR A 481 -23.21 -29.17 -18.79
C THR A 481 -23.58 -28.30 -17.60
N ASN A 482 -23.01 -27.09 -17.52
CA ASN A 482 -23.31 -26.17 -16.43
C ASN A 482 -24.63 -25.42 -16.66
N VAL A 483 -25.37 -25.19 -15.58
CA VAL A 483 -26.54 -24.30 -15.57
C VAL A 483 -26.14 -22.82 -15.53
N SER A 484 -27.11 -21.93 -15.72
CA SER A 484 -26.95 -20.48 -15.55
C SER A 484 -28.24 -19.82 -15.06
N PRO A 485 -28.18 -18.78 -14.19
CA PRO A 485 -26.99 -18.30 -13.46
C PRO A 485 -26.50 -19.32 -12.43
N ARG A 486 -25.19 -19.33 -12.14
CA ARG A 486 -24.56 -20.36 -11.29
C ARG A 486 -23.49 -19.88 -10.29
N ILE A 487 -23.08 -18.61 -10.34
CA ILE A 487 -22.16 -18.00 -9.36
C ILE A 487 -22.80 -16.70 -8.91
N VAL A 488 -22.87 -16.48 -7.59
CA VAL A 488 -23.49 -15.28 -7.00
C VAL A 488 -22.63 -14.72 -5.87
N ARG A 489 -22.73 -13.39 -5.66
CA ARG A 489 -22.13 -12.69 -4.51
C ARG A 489 -22.63 -13.24 -3.18
N GLY A 490 -21.81 -13.11 -2.14
CA GLY A 490 -22.18 -13.38 -0.76
C GLY A 490 -23.16 -12.36 -0.19
N THR A 491 -24.07 -12.80 0.67
CA THR A 491 -24.88 -11.96 1.59
C THR A 491 -24.23 -11.83 2.97
N THR A 492 -23.18 -12.62 3.24
CA THR A 492 -22.49 -12.78 4.54
C THR A 492 -21.83 -11.51 5.11
N SER A 493 -21.86 -10.40 4.37
CA SER A 493 -21.35 -9.08 4.79
C SER A 493 -22.34 -7.96 4.44
N GLY A 494 -23.64 -8.26 4.48
CA GLY A 494 -24.72 -7.32 4.15
C GLY A 494 -24.70 -6.85 2.69
N HIS A 495 -25.34 -5.71 2.42
CA HIS A 495 -25.54 -5.16 1.08
C HIS A 495 -24.33 -4.39 0.53
N LEU A 496 -23.10 -4.81 0.85
CA LEU A 496 -21.86 -4.18 0.36
C LEU A 496 -21.49 -4.74 -1.02
N TYR A 497 -21.62 -3.95 -2.09
CA TYR A 497 -21.35 -4.34 -3.48
C TYR A 497 -19.91 -4.00 -3.92
N GLY A 498 -19.51 -4.48 -5.10
CA GLY A 498 -18.20 -4.20 -5.68
C GLY A 498 -17.05 -4.97 -5.00
N PRO A 499 -15.91 -4.31 -4.70
CA PRO A 499 -14.66 -4.97 -4.32
C PRO A 499 -14.71 -5.63 -2.94
N GLY A 500 -14.00 -6.76 -2.77
CA GLY A 500 -13.83 -7.40 -1.47
C GLY A 500 -15.08 -8.12 -0.93
N GLN A 501 -15.81 -8.82 -1.81
CA GLN A 501 -16.97 -9.62 -1.40
C GLN A 501 -16.58 -10.68 -0.36
N GLY A 502 -17.21 -10.66 0.83
CA GLY A 502 -16.85 -11.55 1.93
C GLY A 502 -17.08 -13.04 1.65
N SER A 503 -17.92 -13.38 0.67
CA SER A 503 -18.07 -14.72 0.13
C SER A 503 -18.64 -14.69 -1.30
N PHE A 504 -18.66 -15.86 -1.94
CA PHE A 504 -19.50 -16.17 -3.10
C PHE A 504 -20.12 -17.55 -2.90
N LEU A 505 -21.31 -17.80 -3.46
CA LEU A 505 -21.86 -19.15 -3.62
C LEU A 505 -21.83 -19.55 -5.09
N ASN A 506 -21.53 -20.82 -5.36
CA ASN A 506 -21.59 -21.41 -6.69
C ASN A 506 -22.36 -22.73 -6.72
N ILE A 507 -23.03 -22.99 -7.83
CA ILE A 507 -23.60 -24.29 -8.23
C ILE A 507 -22.94 -24.75 -9.54
N GLU A 508 -21.62 -24.54 -9.67
CA GLU A 508 -20.83 -24.89 -10.85
C GLU A 508 -20.21 -26.28 -10.70
N LEU A 509 -20.38 -27.13 -11.72
CA LEU A 509 -19.91 -28.51 -11.76
C LEU A 509 -18.40 -28.60 -12.01
N ILE A 510 -17.91 -29.78 -12.38
CA ILE A 510 -16.55 -29.97 -12.93
C ILE A 510 -16.39 -29.26 -14.29
N SER A 511 -15.24 -29.40 -14.93
CA SER A 511 -14.96 -28.81 -16.24
C SER A 511 -15.86 -29.40 -17.32
N GLU A 512 -16.43 -28.53 -18.16
CA GLU A 512 -17.16 -28.90 -19.39
C GLU A 512 -16.19 -29.27 -20.55
N LYS A 513 -14.89 -29.38 -20.27
CA LYS A 513 -13.84 -29.74 -21.24
C LYS A 513 -13.31 -31.14 -20.92
N THR A 514 -13.13 -31.93 -21.98
CA THR A 514 -12.75 -33.36 -21.94
C THR A 514 -11.41 -33.61 -21.25
N ALA A 515 -11.18 -34.86 -20.83
CA ALA A 515 -9.88 -35.28 -20.32
C ALA A 515 -8.75 -35.07 -21.35
N ALA A 516 -9.04 -35.26 -22.64
CA ALA A 516 -8.09 -35.03 -23.72
C ALA A 516 -7.59 -33.57 -23.79
N TYR A 517 -8.51 -32.59 -23.67
CA TYR A 517 -8.14 -31.17 -23.60
C TYR A 517 -7.18 -30.89 -22.44
N TRP A 518 -7.48 -31.40 -21.25
CA TRP A 518 -6.66 -31.16 -20.07
C TRP A 518 -5.31 -31.88 -20.13
N CYS A 519 -5.25 -33.11 -20.62
CA CYS A 519 -4.00 -33.85 -20.76
C CYS A 519 -3.06 -33.18 -21.79
N GLN A 520 -3.57 -32.73 -22.95
CA GLN A 520 -2.76 -31.93 -23.88
C GLN A 520 -2.29 -30.63 -23.21
N SER A 521 -3.20 -29.94 -22.53
CA SER A 521 -2.93 -28.65 -21.88
C SER A 521 -1.88 -28.70 -20.77
N VAL A 522 -1.83 -29.79 -20.00
CA VAL A 522 -0.81 -29.99 -18.96
C VAL A 522 0.56 -30.20 -19.60
N ALA A 523 0.65 -30.99 -20.67
CA ALA A 523 1.90 -31.19 -21.40
C ALA A 523 2.41 -29.86 -22.02
N GLU A 524 1.52 -29.04 -22.58
CA GLU A 524 1.85 -27.69 -23.06
C GLU A 524 2.33 -26.76 -21.94
N LEU A 525 1.65 -26.75 -20.78
CA LEU A 525 2.03 -25.93 -19.64
C LEU A 525 3.37 -26.36 -19.04
N LYS A 526 3.64 -27.65 -18.88
CA LYS A 526 4.89 -28.16 -18.30
C LYS A 526 6.09 -28.07 -19.23
N LYS A 527 5.86 -28.09 -20.55
CA LYS A 527 6.89 -27.79 -21.55
C LYS A 527 7.34 -26.32 -21.45
N ASP A 528 6.39 -25.40 -21.35
CA ASP A 528 6.68 -23.97 -21.42
C ASP A 528 7.03 -23.35 -20.04
N PHE A 529 6.54 -23.96 -18.95
CA PHE A 529 6.76 -23.53 -17.56
C PHE A 529 7.26 -24.70 -16.68
N PRO A 530 8.44 -25.27 -16.95
CA PRO A 530 8.93 -26.46 -16.24
C PRO A 530 9.07 -26.26 -14.72
N ASN A 531 9.41 -25.04 -14.30
CA ASN A 531 9.62 -24.66 -12.90
C ASN A 531 8.31 -24.31 -12.14
N ASN A 532 7.17 -24.23 -12.82
CA ASN A 532 5.87 -23.99 -12.20
C ASN A 532 5.14 -25.33 -12.03
N VAL A 533 4.48 -25.51 -10.88
CA VAL A 533 3.85 -26.80 -10.55
C VAL A 533 2.43 -26.87 -11.11
N VAL A 534 2.13 -27.90 -11.89
CA VAL A 534 0.81 -28.18 -12.48
C VAL A 534 0.24 -29.44 -11.84
N ILE A 535 -0.84 -29.27 -11.08
CA ILE A 535 -1.53 -30.38 -10.40
C ILE A 535 -2.83 -30.69 -11.13
N SER A 536 -2.98 -31.91 -11.64
CA SER A 536 -4.19 -32.32 -12.36
C SER A 536 -5.31 -32.69 -11.38
N SER A 537 -6.33 -31.83 -11.28
CA SER A 537 -7.54 -32.11 -10.51
C SER A 537 -8.44 -33.06 -11.29
N ILE A 538 -8.79 -34.21 -10.70
CA ILE A 538 -9.56 -35.28 -11.36
C ILE A 538 -10.69 -35.82 -10.48
N MET A 539 -11.73 -36.37 -11.13
CA MET A 539 -12.88 -36.99 -10.44
C MET A 539 -13.53 -38.08 -11.30
N CYS A 540 -13.86 -39.21 -10.66
CA CYS A 540 -14.67 -40.30 -11.22
C CYS A 540 -15.81 -40.69 -10.26
N SER A 541 -16.66 -41.62 -10.70
CA SER A 541 -17.55 -42.39 -9.81
C SER A 541 -16.77 -43.26 -8.82
N TYR A 542 -17.45 -43.92 -7.87
CA TYR A 542 -16.85 -44.96 -7.03
C TYR A 542 -16.62 -46.26 -7.82
N ASN A 543 -15.78 -46.19 -8.85
CA ASN A 543 -15.34 -47.32 -9.66
C ASN A 543 -13.81 -47.32 -9.78
N LYS A 544 -13.19 -48.49 -9.56
CA LYS A 544 -11.74 -48.65 -9.51
C LYS A 544 -11.08 -48.43 -10.86
N GLU A 545 -11.69 -48.94 -11.92
CA GLU A 545 -11.16 -48.91 -13.28
C GLU A 545 -11.11 -47.47 -13.80
N ASP A 546 -12.17 -46.69 -13.55
CA ASP A 546 -12.26 -45.27 -13.90
C ASP A 546 -11.14 -44.44 -13.25
N TRP A 547 -10.98 -44.52 -11.93
CA TRP A 547 -9.91 -43.82 -11.21
C TRP A 547 -8.52 -44.28 -11.68
N THR A 548 -8.35 -45.57 -12.00
CA THR A 548 -7.10 -46.13 -12.52
C THR A 548 -6.77 -45.57 -13.91
N VAL A 549 -7.76 -45.47 -14.81
CA VAL A 549 -7.58 -44.94 -16.16
C VAL A 549 -7.33 -43.43 -16.13
N LEU A 550 -8.16 -42.67 -15.42
CA LEU A 550 -8.05 -41.20 -15.40
C LEU A 550 -6.78 -40.72 -14.70
N ALA A 551 -6.35 -41.39 -13.61
CA ALA A 551 -5.08 -41.07 -12.95
C ALA A 551 -3.88 -41.33 -13.88
N LYS A 552 -3.86 -42.47 -14.61
CA LYS A 552 -2.81 -42.77 -15.59
C LYS A 552 -2.80 -41.83 -16.79
N MET A 553 -3.96 -41.36 -17.25
CA MET A 553 -4.04 -40.33 -18.28
C MET A 553 -3.43 -39.01 -17.80
N ALA A 554 -3.77 -38.59 -16.58
CA ALA A 554 -3.26 -37.36 -15.98
C ALA A 554 -1.75 -37.43 -15.65
N GLU A 555 -1.25 -38.55 -15.13
CA GLU A 555 0.20 -38.76 -14.95
C GLU A 555 0.95 -38.73 -16.30
N LYS A 556 0.45 -39.45 -17.31
CA LYS A 556 1.05 -39.48 -18.65
C LYS A 556 1.08 -38.11 -19.34
N SER A 557 0.26 -37.14 -18.90
CA SER A 557 0.33 -35.75 -19.38
C SER A 557 1.53 -34.95 -18.87
N GLY A 558 2.29 -35.49 -17.91
CA GLY A 558 3.42 -34.80 -17.28
C GLY A 558 3.03 -33.92 -16.09
N ALA A 559 1.85 -34.12 -15.49
CA ALA A 559 1.45 -33.43 -14.26
C ALA A 559 2.45 -33.74 -13.12
N ASP A 560 2.82 -32.73 -12.33
CA ASP A 560 3.73 -32.93 -11.19
C ASP A 560 3.06 -33.72 -10.05
N ALA A 561 1.74 -33.56 -9.92
CA ALA A 561 0.90 -34.29 -8.95
C ALA A 561 -0.56 -34.36 -9.42
N LEU A 562 -1.38 -35.18 -8.74
CA LEU A 562 -2.83 -35.18 -8.90
C LEU A 562 -3.57 -34.59 -7.69
N GLU A 563 -4.76 -34.04 -7.91
CA GLU A 563 -5.71 -33.72 -6.83
C GLU A 563 -7.03 -34.48 -7.04
N LEU A 564 -7.39 -35.34 -6.09
CA LEU A 564 -8.62 -36.14 -6.15
C LEU A 564 -9.78 -35.31 -5.60
N ASN A 565 -10.71 -34.88 -6.45
CA ASN A 565 -11.83 -34.05 -6.01
C ASN A 565 -12.98 -34.92 -5.43
N LEU A 566 -12.83 -35.29 -4.17
CA LEU A 566 -13.82 -36.07 -3.42
C LEU A 566 -14.90 -35.19 -2.77
N SER A 567 -15.06 -33.93 -3.19
CA SER A 567 -15.65 -32.91 -2.32
C SER A 567 -16.54 -31.85 -3.00
N CYS A 568 -16.85 -32.00 -4.29
CA CYS A 568 -17.85 -31.14 -4.94
C CYS A 568 -19.24 -31.36 -4.32
N PRO A 569 -19.88 -30.36 -3.68
CA PRO A 569 -21.06 -30.57 -2.84
C PRO A 569 -22.40 -30.56 -3.59
N HIS A 570 -22.41 -30.26 -4.89
CA HIS A 570 -23.63 -30.03 -5.67
C HIS A 570 -23.56 -30.72 -7.05
N GLY A 571 -24.68 -31.26 -7.53
CA GLY A 571 -24.83 -31.94 -8.84
C GLY A 571 -24.04 -33.24 -9.04
N MET A 572 -23.15 -33.60 -8.11
CA MET A 572 -22.27 -34.77 -8.20
C MET A 572 -22.64 -35.88 -7.21
N GLY A 573 -23.16 -35.54 -6.02
CA GLY A 573 -23.59 -36.52 -5.04
C GLY A 573 -24.72 -37.44 -5.56
N GLU A 574 -25.64 -36.88 -6.35
CA GLU A 574 -26.72 -37.60 -7.05
C GLU A 574 -26.19 -38.66 -8.05
N ARG A 575 -24.93 -38.53 -8.50
CA ARG A 575 -24.24 -39.48 -9.38
C ARG A 575 -23.29 -40.43 -8.62
N GLY A 576 -23.30 -40.40 -7.28
CA GLY A 576 -22.32 -41.16 -6.46
C GLY A 576 -20.89 -40.63 -6.58
N MET A 577 -20.71 -39.36 -6.94
CA MET A 577 -19.40 -38.70 -7.15
C MET A 577 -19.17 -37.56 -6.15
N GLY A 578 -17.95 -37.04 -6.10
CA GLY A 578 -17.62 -35.86 -5.30
C GLY A 578 -17.95 -36.08 -3.82
N LEU A 579 -18.73 -35.17 -3.22
CA LEU A 579 -19.09 -35.18 -1.81
C LEU A 579 -19.62 -36.53 -1.30
N ALA A 580 -20.36 -37.28 -2.12
CA ALA A 580 -20.88 -38.60 -1.74
C ALA A 580 -19.78 -39.62 -1.41
N CYS A 581 -18.57 -39.45 -1.98
CA CYS A 581 -17.39 -40.23 -1.60
C CYS A 581 -16.64 -39.58 -0.42
N GLY A 582 -16.44 -38.27 -0.42
CA GLY A 582 -15.62 -37.56 0.59
C GLY A 582 -16.21 -37.48 2.00
N GLN A 583 -17.46 -37.90 2.20
CA GLN A 583 -18.09 -38.00 3.52
C GLN A 583 -17.86 -39.36 4.21
N ASP A 584 -17.37 -40.39 3.49
CA ASP A 584 -17.16 -41.74 4.02
C ASP A 584 -15.66 -42.11 4.06
N PRO A 585 -15.08 -42.35 5.26
CA PRO A 585 -13.69 -42.82 5.40
C PRO A 585 -13.37 -44.10 4.60
N VAL A 586 -14.33 -45.01 4.40
CA VAL A 586 -14.12 -46.26 3.65
C VAL A 586 -13.94 -45.95 2.16
N LEU A 587 -14.82 -45.12 1.59
CA LEU A 587 -14.78 -44.76 0.17
C LEU A 587 -13.51 -43.96 -0.15
N VAL A 588 -13.16 -42.97 0.68
CA VAL A 588 -11.92 -42.17 0.51
C VAL A 588 -10.67 -43.04 0.55
N ARG A 589 -10.56 -43.94 1.55
CA ARG A 589 -9.42 -44.86 1.68
C ARG A 589 -9.28 -45.78 0.46
N ASN A 590 -10.39 -46.29 -0.07
CA ASN A 590 -10.38 -47.18 -1.22
C ASN A 590 -10.00 -46.45 -2.51
N ILE A 591 -10.54 -45.26 -2.77
CA ILE A 591 -10.16 -44.44 -3.94
C ILE A 591 -8.67 -44.11 -3.89
N CYS A 592 -8.14 -43.69 -2.74
CA CYS A 592 -6.72 -43.40 -2.60
C CYS A 592 -5.84 -44.64 -2.87
N ARG A 593 -6.26 -45.84 -2.41
CA ARG A 593 -5.54 -47.10 -2.72
C ARG A 593 -5.54 -47.43 -4.20
N TRP A 594 -6.65 -47.18 -4.90
CA TRP A 594 -6.75 -47.41 -6.34
C TRP A 594 -5.83 -46.47 -7.12
N VAL A 595 -5.79 -45.18 -6.75
CA VAL A 595 -4.89 -44.19 -7.36
C VAL A 595 -3.43 -44.48 -7.04
N ARG A 596 -3.07 -44.76 -5.77
CA ARG A 596 -1.67 -45.07 -5.40
C ARG A 596 -1.13 -46.32 -6.11
N ALA A 597 -1.98 -47.29 -6.40
CA ALA A 597 -1.63 -48.49 -7.19
C ALA A 597 -1.66 -48.25 -8.71
N ALA A 598 -2.14 -47.10 -9.19
CA ALA A 598 -2.23 -46.75 -10.59
C ALA A 598 -1.07 -45.87 -11.07
N ILE A 599 -0.56 -44.97 -10.23
CA ILE A 599 0.42 -43.93 -10.59
C ILE A 599 1.61 -43.89 -9.61
N SER A 600 2.73 -43.29 -10.02
CA SER A 600 3.94 -43.07 -9.21
C SER A 600 4.10 -41.63 -8.71
N ILE A 601 3.57 -40.61 -9.42
CA ILE A 601 3.63 -39.21 -8.96
C ILE A 601 2.84 -38.98 -7.64
N PRO A 602 3.12 -37.91 -6.88
CA PRO A 602 2.34 -37.56 -5.70
C PRO A 602 0.86 -37.27 -6.00
N PHE A 603 -0.04 -37.54 -5.05
CA PHE A 603 -1.42 -37.12 -5.13
C PHE A 603 -2.03 -36.70 -3.79
N PHE A 604 -2.97 -35.77 -3.87
CA PHE A 604 -3.61 -35.13 -2.73
C PHE A 604 -5.13 -35.35 -2.75
N ALA A 605 -5.72 -35.83 -1.65
CA ALA A 605 -7.18 -35.93 -1.55
C ALA A 605 -7.77 -34.58 -1.16
N LYS A 606 -8.63 -33.98 -2.00
CA LYS A 606 -9.33 -32.73 -1.66
C LYS A 606 -10.52 -33.03 -0.76
N LEU A 607 -10.45 -32.55 0.47
CA LEU A 607 -11.39 -32.84 1.54
C LEU A 607 -12.54 -31.82 1.61
N THR A 608 -13.68 -32.30 2.09
CA THR A 608 -14.90 -31.53 2.27
C THR A 608 -14.96 -31.00 3.70
N PRO A 609 -15.37 -29.74 3.93
CA PRO A 609 -15.66 -29.26 5.28
C PRO A 609 -17.02 -29.77 5.80
N ASN A 610 -17.82 -30.41 4.95
CA ASN A 610 -19.20 -30.81 5.21
C ASN A 610 -19.29 -32.21 5.85
N VAL A 611 -18.51 -32.42 6.91
CA VAL A 611 -18.39 -33.68 7.67
C VAL A 611 -18.30 -33.40 9.17
N THR A 612 -18.80 -34.33 9.99
CA THR A 612 -18.74 -34.21 11.46
C THR A 612 -17.29 -34.17 11.98
N ASN A 613 -16.42 -35.02 11.42
CA ASN A 613 -14.99 -35.03 11.74
C ASN A 613 -14.14 -35.20 10.48
N ILE A 614 -13.46 -34.12 10.07
CA ILE A 614 -12.56 -34.14 8.90
C ILE A 614 -11.25 -34.91 9.15
N ILE A 615 -10.87 -35.12 10.42
CA ILE A 615 -9.67 -35.88 10.78
C ILE A 615 -9.79 -37.33 10.31
N ASP A 616 -10.97 -37.94 10.43
CA ASP A 616 -11.16 -39.36 10.07
C ASP A 616 -11.09 -39.56 8.54
N ILE A 617 -11.54 -38.56 7.78
CA ILE A 617 -11.38 -38.52 6.32
C ILE A 617 -9.92 -38.30 5.91
N ALA A 618 -9.19 -37.43 6.62
CA ALA A 618 -7.76 -37.20 6.37
C ALA A 618 -6.91 -38.44 6.70
N LYS A 619 -7.21 -39.13 7.81
CA LYS A 619 -6.61 -40.42 8.18
C LYS A 619 -6.92 -41.49 7.13
N ALA A 620 -8.17 -41.60 6.67
CA ALA A 620 -8.53 -42.50 5.59
C ALA A 620 -7.77 -42.25 4.28
N ALA A 621 -7.54 -41.00 3.91
CA ALA A 621 -6.71 -40.66 2.74
C ALA A 621 -5.24 -41.10 2.95
N HIS A 622 -4.67 -40.83 4.12
CA HIS A 622 -3.31 -41.22 4.50
C HIS A 622 -3.12 -42.76 4.54
N GLU A 623 -4.01 -43.49 5.23
CA GLU A 623 -4.11 -44.97 5.23
C GLU A 623 -4.44 -45.57 3.85
N GLY A 624 -4.89 -44.71 2.93
CA GLY A 624 -5.12 -45.01 1.54
C GLY A 624 -3.88 -44.83 0.65
N GLY A 625 -2.81 -44.24 1.17
CA GLY A 625 -1.58 -43.95 0.44
C GLY A 625 -1.58 -42.60 -0.30
N ALA A 626 -2.43 -41.64 0.07
CA ALA A 626 -2.30 -40.27 -0.41
C ALA A 626 -1.07 -39.59 0.21
N ASP A 627 -0.34 -38.81 -0.58
CA ASP A 627 0.89 -38.11 -0.17
C ASP A 627 0.60 -36.81 0.62
N GLY A 628 -0.67 -36.41 0.69
CA GLY A 628 -1.16 -35.26 1.45
C GLY A 628 -2.66 -35.05 1.23
N VAL A 629 -3.19 -33.94 1.75
CA VAL A 629 -4.61 -33.54 1.59
C VAL A 629 -4.77 -32.07 1.25
N THR A 630 -5.78 -31.75 0.44
CA THR A 630 -6.20 -30.35 0.26
C THR A 630 -7.37 -30.02 1.19
N ALA A 631 -7.16 -29.09 2.12
CA ALA A 631 -8.12 -28.69 3.15
C ALA A 631 -8.50 -27.20 3.01
N THR A 632 -9.70 -26.83 2.54
CA THR A 632 -10.83 -27.67 2.11
C THR A 632 -11.48 -27.18 0.80
N ASN A 633 -12.39 -27.98 0.26
CA ASN A 633 -13.41 -27.52 -0.68
C ASN A 633 -14.42 -26.57 0.03
N THR A 634 -15.42 -26.13 -0.72
CA THR A 634 -16.49 -25.21 -0.32
C THR A 634 -17.44 -25.78 0.74
N VAL A 635 -18.05 -24.89 1.52
CA VAL A 635 -19.08 -25.22 2.52
C VAL A 635 -20.45 -25.20 1.85
N SER A 636 -21.26 -26.24 2.04
CA SER A 636 -22.60 -26.32 1.44
C SER A 636 -23.56 -25.31 2.09
N GLY A 637 -24.41 -24.67 1.30
CA GLY A 637 -25.42 -23.74 1.81
C GLY A 637 -26.36 -23.17 0.76
N LEU A 638 -27.15 -22.19 1.18
CA LEU A 638 -28.07 -21.40 0.36
C LEU A 638 -27.84 -19.92 0.69
N MET A 639 -27.51 -19.10 -0.32
CA MET A 639 -26.99 -17.74 -0.06
C MET A 639 -28.08 -16.71 0.26
N GLY A 640 -29.32 -16.97 -0.14
CA GLY A 640 -30.47 -16.14 0.22
C GLY A 640 -31.70 -16.38 -0.65
N LEU A 641 -32.84 -15.93 -0.12
CA LEU A 641 -34.10 -15.78 -0.83
C LEU A 641 -34.43 -14.29 -0.96
N LYS A 642 -35.24 -13.93 -1.97
CA LYS A 642 -35.83 -12.60 -2.13
C LYS A 642 -37.12 -12.49 -1.32
N GLY A 643 -37.69 -11.28 -1.24
CA GLY A 643 -38.98 -11.04 -0.57
C GLY A 643 -40.19 -11.77 -1.18
N ASP A 644 -40.10 -12.24 -2.43
CA ASP A 644 -41.10 -13.13 -3.07
C ASP A 644 -40.86 -14.62 -2.78
N GLY A 645 -39.93 -14.95 -1.88
CA GLY A 645 -39.50 -16.31 -1.57
C GLY A 645 -38.59 -16.95 -2.63
N SER A 646 -38.37 -16.32 -3.79
CA SER A 646 -37.55 -16.92 -4.86
C SER A 646 -36.05 -16.84 -4.56
N PRO A 647 -35.26 -17.87 -4.92
CA PRO A 647 -33.85 -17.96 -4.53
C PRO A 647 -32.93 -17.07 -5.37
N TRP A 648 -31.67 -16.94 -4.93
CA TRP A 648 -30.58 -16.47 -5.78
C TRP A 648 -29.31 -17.32 -5.58
N PRO A 649 -28.79 -18.01 -6.62
CA PRO A 649 -29.24 -18.01 -8.02
C PRO A 649 -30.60 -18.69 -8.20
N HIS A 650 -31.29 -18.33 -9.29
CA HIS A 650 -32.49 -19.03 -9.75
C HIS A 650 -32.39 -19.40 -11.24
N VAL A 651 -32.71 -20.65 -11.58
CA VAL A 651 -32.52 -21.27 -12.90
C VAL A 651 -33.87 -21.62 -13.52
N GLY A 652 -34.02 -21.35 -14.82
CA GLY A 652 -35.24 -21.64 -15.59
C GLY A 652 -36.44 -20.75 -15.24
N VAL A 653 -37.56 -20.98 -15.93
CA VAL A 653 -38.82 -20.22 -15.75
C VAL A 653 -39.41 -20.42 -14.35
N GLU A 654 -39.29 -21.64 -13.81
CA GLU A 654 -39.69 -21.99 -12.44
C GLU A 654 -38.84 -21.35 -11.32
N LYS A 655 -37.80 -20.57 -11.66
CA LYS A 655 -36.86 -19.97 -10.69
C LYS A 655 -36.23 -21.00 -9.71
N ARG A 656 -35.96 -22.24 -10.14
CA ARG A 656 -35.44 -23.31 -9.26
C ARG A 656 -34.02 -23.03 -8.77
N THR A 657 -33.60 -23.67 -7.69
CA THR A 657 -32.20 -23.67 -7.23
C THR A 657 -31.84 -25.01 -6.58
N THR A 658 -30.57 -25.18 -6.21
CA THR A 658 -30.09 -26.26 -5.34
C THR A 658 -29.07 -25.69 -4.35
N TYR A 659 -28.68 -26.46 -3.33
CA TYR A 659 -27.60 -26.06 -2.43
C TYR A 659 -26.29 -25.92 -3.21
N GLY A 660 -25.47 -24.92 -2.84
CA GLY A 660 -24.24 -24.60 -3.53
C GLY A 660 -23.06 -24.42 -2.59
N GLY A 661 -21.86 -24.49 -3.16
CA GLY A 661 -20.60 -24.27 -2.46
C GLY A 661 -20.34 -22.79 -2.16
N VAL A 662 -20.37 -22.43 -0.88
CA VAL A 662 -19.89 -21.16 -0.34
C VAL A 662 -18.36 -21.16 -0.29
N SER A 663 -17.76 -20.07 -0.76
CA SER A 663 -16.32 -19.81 -0.82
C SER A 663 -15.98 -18.41 -0.28
N GLY A 664 -14.70 -18.12 -0.07
CA GLY A 664 -14.22 -16.80 0.37
C GLY A 664 -14.02 -16.68 1.88
N ASN A 665 -13.85 -15.45 2.34
CA ASN A 665 -13.42 -15.14 3.71
C ASN A 665 -14.39 -15.65 4.77
N ALA A 666 -15.70 -15.71 4.48
CA ALA A 666 -16.71 -16.28 5.36
C ALA A 666 -16.44 -17.75 5.77
N ILE A 667 -15.72 -18.54 4.94
CA ILE A 667 -15.35 -19.93 5.26
C ILE A 667 -13.93 -20.07 5.83
N ARG A 668 -13.15 -18.98 5.94
CA ARG A 668 -11.77 -19.01 6.48
C ARG A 668 -11.69 -19.64 7.88
N PRO A 669 -12.58 -19.35 8.85
CA PRO A 669 -12.51 -19.98 10.17
C PRO A 669 -12.70 -21.50 10.12
N ILE A 670 -13.55 -21.99 9.20
CA ILE A 670 -13.81 -23.42 9.00
C ILE A 670 -12.57 -24.09 8.39
N ALA A 671 -11.95 -23.47 7.39
CA ALA A 671 -10.72 -23.96 6.78
C ALA A 671 -9.51 -23.93 7.74
N LEU A 672 -9.34 -22.86 8.53
CA LEU A 672 -8.29 -22.80 9.56
C LEU A 672 -8.47 -23.87 10.64
N LYS A 673 -9.71 -24.13 11.08
CA LYS A 673 -10.04 -25.26 11.96
C LYS A 673 -9.65 -26.59 11.32
N ALA A 674 -10.03 -26.81 10.06
CA ALA A 674 -9.72 -28.04 9.34
C ALA A 674 -8.21 -28.29 9.21
N VAL A 675 -7.45 -27.30 8.75
CA VAL A 675 -5.99 -27.39 8.58
C VAL A 675 -5.30 -27.67 9.91
N SER A 676 -5.60 -26.90 10.97
CA SER A 676 -4.97 -27.09 12.28
C SER A 676 -5.36 -28.39 12.98
N ALA A 677 -6.60 -28.85 12.82
CA ALA A 677 -7.06 -30.14 13.34
C ALA A 677 -6.37 -31.31 12.65
N ILE A 678 -6.21 -31.27 11.32
CA ILE A 678 -5.50 -32.31 10.57
C ILE A 678 -4.00 -32.30 10.93
N ALA A 679 -3.37 -31.13 10.95
CA ALA A 679 -1.94 -31.00 11.25
C ALA A 679 -1.58 -31.44 12.68
N LYS A 680 -2.47 -31.21 13.67
CA LYS A 680 -2.29 -31.72 15.05
C LYS A 680 -2.55 -33.23 15.14
N ALA A 681 -3.43 -33.79 14.30
CA ALA A 681 -3.81 -35.20 14.35
C ALA A 681 -2.95 -36.14 13.48
N ILE A 682 -2.27 -35.61 12.46
CA ILE A 682 -1.33 -36.35 11.59
C ILE A 682 -0.08 -35.47 11.37
N PRO A 683 0.82 -35.33 12.36
CA PRO A 683 1.96 -34.43 12.27
C PRO A 683 2.88 -34.74 11.08
N GLY A 684 3.28 -33.71 10.34
CA GLY A 684 4.13 -33.83 9.16
C GLY A 684 3.41 -34.29 7.88
N PHE A 685 2.11 -34.63 7.94
CA PHE A 685 1.34 -34.95 6.73
C PHE A 685 1.08 -33.68 5.90
N PRO A 686 1.47 -33.62 4.61
CA PRO A 686 1.35 -32.42 3.79
C PRO A 686 -0.09 -31.93 3.60
N ILE A 687 -0.30 -30.62 3.80
CA ILE A 687 -1.60 -29.98 3.65
C ILE A 687 -1.52 -28.81 2.67
N LEU A 688 -2.39 -28.84 1.65
CA LEU A 688 -2.64 -27.71 0.74
C LEU A 688 -3.87 -26.95 1.26
N ALA A 689 -3.71 -25.72 1.73
CA ALA A 689 -4.81 -24.94 2.28
C ALA A 689 -5.70 -24.34 1.19
N THR A 690 -7.02 -24.32 1.40
CA THR A 690 -7.97 -23.49 0.63
C THR A 690 -9.14 -23.08 1.55
N GLY A 691 -9.54 -21.81 1.45
CA GLY A 691 -10.69 -21.27 2.17
C GLY A 691 -10.48 -19.82 2.60
N GLY A 692 -10.80 -18.88 1.71
CA GLY A 692 -10.71 -17.45 2.03
C GLY A 692 -9.29 -16.93 2.23
N ILE A 693 -8.31 -17.48 1.51
CA ILE A 693 -6.95 -16.92 1.42
C ILE A 693 -6.99 -15.72 0.46
N ASP A 694 -6.56 -14.56 0.94
CA ASP A 694 -6.73 -13.25 0.27
C ASP A 694 -5.61 -12.24 0.55
N SER A 695 -4.55 -12.62 1.26
CA SER A 695 -3.37 -11.79 1.47
C SER A 695 -2.16 -12.64 1.87
N ALA A 696 -1.00 -12.01 1.95
CA ALA A 696 0.18 -12.62 2.57
C ALA A 696 -0.03 -12.95 4.06
N GLU A 697 -0.71 -12.07 4.80
CA GLU A 697 -1.04 -12.28 6.21
C GLU A 697 -1.93 -13.52 6.40
N THR A 698 -2.99 -13.64 5.60
CA THR A 698 -3.95 -14.74 5.72
C THR A 698 -3.37 -16.05 5.18
N GLY A 699 -2.49 -15.98 4.17
CA GLY A 699 -1.62 -17.09 3.78
C GLY A 699 -0.72 -17.56 4.92
N LEU A 700 -0.04 -16.65 5.62
CA LEU A 700 0.83 -16.95 6.76
C LEU A 700 0.05 -17.54 7.96
N GLN A 701 -1.22 -17.17 8.16
CA GLN A 701 -2.10 -17.84 9.15
C GLN A 701 -2.28 -19.33 8.83
N PHE A 702 -2.46 -19.70 7.56
CA PHE A 702 -2.56 -21.11 7.14
C PHE A 702 -1.23 -21.86 7.25
N LEU A 703 -0.09 -21.22 6.94
CA LEU A 703 1.23 -21.80 7.18
C LEU A 703 1.43 -22.08 8.69
N HIS A 704 1.22 -21.08 9.55
CA HIS A 704 1.26 -21.25 11.00
C HIS A 704 0.30 -22.34 11.51
N ALA A 705 -0.85 -22.54 10.85
CA ALA A 705 -1.82 -23.60 11.17
C ALA A 705 -1.39 -25.00 10.70
N GLY A 706 -0.34 -25.14 9.89
CA GLY A 706 0.21 -26.42 9.46
C GLY A 706 0.10 -26.74 7.96
N ALA A 707 -0.38 -25.80 7.13
CA ALA A 707 -0.32 -25.96 5.67
C ALA A 707 1.09 -25.71 5.12
N SER A 708 1.42 -26.33 3.99
CA SER A 708 2.66 -26.09 3.26
C SER A 708 2.45 -25.10 2.11
N VAL A 709 1.37 -25.27 1.33
CA VAL A 709 1.03 -24.40 0.18
C VAL A 709 -0.44 -23.97 0.20
N LEU A 710 -0.75 -22.93 -0.57
CA LEU A 710 -1.90 -22.05 -0.39
C LEU A 710 -2.67 -21.89 -1.72
N GLN A 711 -3.80 -22.58 -1.85
CA GLN A 711 -4.70 -22.49 -3.01
C GLN A 711 -5.67 -21.29 -2.87
N VAL A 712 -5.67 -20.42 -3.89
CA VAL A 712 -6.50 -19.21 -3.97
C VAL A 712 -7.59 -19.36 -5.04
N MET A 713 -8.80 -18.85 -4.75
CA MET A 713 -9.97 -18.95 -5.63
C MET A 713 -10.78 -17.66 -5.70
N THR A 714 -11.26 -17.20 -4.56
CA THR A 714 -12.32 -16.17 -4.48
C THR A 714 -11.81 -14.78 -4.84
N THR A 715 -10.51 -14.54 -4.62
CA THR A 715 -9.87 -13.26 -4.84
C THR A 715 -8.69 -13.48 -5.78
N ILE A 716 -8.90 -13.29 -7.09
CA ILE A 716 -7.79 -13.26 -8.06
C ILE A 716 -7.04 -11.94 -7.86
N LEU A 717 -6.09 -11.98 -6.93
CA LEU A 717 -5.27 -10.84 -6.55
C LEU A 717 -4.04 -10.71 -7.44
N LEU A 718 -3.39 -9.55 -7.33
CA LEU A 718 -2.04 -9.38 -7.84
C LEU A 718 -1.11 -10.31 -7.05
N LEU A 719 -0.54 -11.34 -7.66
CA LEU A 719 0.36 -12.25 -6.93
C LEU A 719 1.56 -11.53 -6.30
N LEU A 720 2.08 -10.51 -6.98
CA LEU A 720 3.18 -9.67 -6.51
C LEU A 720 2.89 -9.08 -5.11
N ASP A 721 1.63 -8.79 -4.78
CA ASP A 721 1.22 -8.43 -3.42
C ASP A 721 1.42 -9.58 -2.43
N MET A 722 0.89 -10.78 -2.71
CA MET A 722 1.01 -11.94 -1.83
C MET A 722 2.48 -12.35 -1.62
N CYS A 723 3.30 -12.33 -2.68
CA CYS A 723 4.71 -12.64 -2.60
C CYS A 723 5.52 -11.58 -1.83
N SER A 724 5.39 -10.29 -2.17
CA SER A 724 6.11 -9.22 -1.46
C SER A 724 5.67 -9.11 0.00
N GLY A 725 4.38 -9.30 0.29
CA GLY A 725 3.86 -9.31 1.64
C GLY A 725 4.41 -10.47 2.48
N LEU A 726 4.54 -11.67 1.89
CA LEU A 726 5.07 -12.83 2.62
C LEU A 726 6.57 -12.67 2.89
N LYS A 727 7.34 -12.22 1.89
CA LYS A 727 8.75 -11.84 2.06
C LYS A 727 8.92 -10.83 3.21
N THR A 728 8.06 -9.82 3.27
CA THR A 728 8.08 -8.81 4.35
C THR A 728 7.78 -9.43 5.71
N LEU A 729 6.75 -10.28 5.82
CA LEU A 729 6.35 -10.89 7.09
C LEU A 729 7.40 -11.88 7.64
N LEU A 730 8.25 -12.45 6.79
CA LEU A 730 9.44 -13.20 7.20
C LEU A 730 10.60 -12.25 7.57
N TYR A 731 10.86 -11.22 6.75
CA TYR A 731 11.93 -10.24 6.99
C TYR A 731 11.77 -9.53 8.34
N LEU A 732 10.58 -8.97 8.63
CA LEU A 732 10.33 -8.23 9.88
C LEU A 732 10.42 -9.12 11.13
N LYS A 733 10.20 -10.44 11.02
CA LYS A 733 10.46 -11.39 12.13
C LYS A 733 11.95 -11.48 12.46
N SER A 734 12.84 -11.32 11.48
CA SER A 734 14.30 -11.28 11.71
C SER A 734 14.83 -9.95 12.26
N LEU A 735 13.98 -8.91 12.30
CA LEU A 735 14.33 -7.60 12.89
C LEU A 735 13.83 -7.43 14.34
N GLU A 736 13.07 -8.38 14.88
CA GLU A 736 12.47 -8.34 16.23
C GLU A 736 11.74 -7.01 16.57
N LEU A 737 11.04 -6.42 15.58
CA LEU A 737 10.35 -5.13 15.75
C LEU A 737 9.29 -5.20 16.86
N LYS A 738 9.59 -4.54 17.99
CA LYS A 738 8.81 -4.63 19.23
C LYS A 738 7.38 -4.14 19.02
N ASN A 739 6.42 -5.00 19.37
CA ASN A 739 4.98 -4.76 19.36
C ASN A 739 4.35 -4.50 17.97
N TRP A 740 5.04 -4.85 16.87
CA TRP A 740 4.42 -4.84 15.53
C TRP A 740 3.56 -6.10 15.31
N ASP A 741 2.37 -5.94 14.73
CA ASP A 741 1.53 -7.06 14.24
C ASP A 741 1.75 -7.26 12.72
N GLY A 742 2.70 -8.12 12.38
CA GLY A 742 3.08 -8.39 11.00
C GLY A 742 3.76 -7.17 10.37
N GLN A 743 3.04 -6.45 9.50
CA GLN A 743 3.49 -5.16 8.95
C GLN A 743 2.86 -3.95 9.67
N SER A 744 1.96 -4.18 10.62
CA SER A 744 1.25 -3.12 11.34
C SER A 744 2.14 -2.56 12.45
N PRO A 745 2.51 -1.27 12.45
CA PRO A 745 3.21 -0.67 13.59
C PRO A 745 2.28 -0.61 14.81
N PRO A 746 2.82 -0.46 16.03
CA PRO A 746 2.01 -0.27 17.24
C PRO A 746 1.07 0.93 17.09
N THR A 747 -0.21 0.75 17.43
CA THR A 747 -1.20 1.83 17.32
C THR A 747 -0.90 2.94 18.33
N GLU A 748 -0.39 4.07 17.82
CA GLU A 748 -0.19 5.29 18.61
C GLU A 748 -1.54 5.95 18.94
N LYS A 749 -1.66 6.54 20.14
CA LYS A 749 -2.83 7.34 20.55
C LYS A 749 -3.12 8.41 19.49
N HIS A 750 -4.26 8.30 18.81
CA HIS A 750 -4.58 9.17 17.68
C HIS A 750 -6.03 9.69 17.71
N GLN A 751 -6.23 10.85 17.08
CA GLN A 751 -7.54 11.32 16.64
C GLN A 751 -7.52 11.56 15.13
N LYS A 752 -8.44 10.90 14.41
CA LYS A 752 -8.51 10.91 12.93
C LYS A 752 -7.17 10.54 12.25
N GLY A 753 -6.43 9.59 12.85
CA GLY A 753 -5.11 9.16 12.37
C GLY A 753 -3.96 10.13 12.62
N LYS A 754 -4.17 11.24 13.33
CA LYS A 754 -3.11 12.16 13.77
C LYS A 754 -2.77 11.90 15.25
N PRO A 755 -1.48 11.84 15.65
CA PRO A 755 -1.11 11.62 17.04
C PRO A 755 -1.73 12.64 18.01
N VAL A 756 -2.13 12.19 19.19
CA VAL A 756 -2.63 13.05 20.28
C VAL A 756 -1.42 13.68 21.02
N PRO A 757 -1.41 15.00 21.28
CA PRO A 757 -0.39 15.64 22.11
C PRO A 757 -0.38 15.08 23.54
N ARG A 758 0.78 14.69 24.05
CA ARG A 758 0.90 14.15 25.41
C ARG A 758 0.78 15.26 26.45
N LEU A 759 -0.20 15.18 27.34
CA LEU A 759 -0.39 16.14 28.45
C LEU A 759 0.88 16.40 29.29
N GLU A 760 1.73 15.38 29.40
CA GLU A 760 3.06 15.41 30.02
C GLU A 760 3.93 16.57 29.51
N ASP A 761 3.95 16.75 28.18
CA ASP A 761 4.72 17.77 27.46
C ASP A 761 4.04 19.16 27.49
N LEU A 762 2.79 19.25 27.96
CA LEU A 762 1.98 20.47 27.88
C LEU A 762 2.01 21.33 29.16
N VAL A 763 2.10 20.70 30.35
CA VAL A 763 1.95 21.40 31.65
C VAL A 763 2.91 20.89 32.73
N GLY A 764 3.52 19.71 32.56
CA GLY A 764 4.01 18.93 33.70
C GLY A 764 2.87 18.28 34.49
N LYS A 765 3.18 17.61 35.61
CA LYS A 765 2.22 16.73 36.31
C LYS A 765 1.10 17.50 37.02
N VAL A 766 -0.07 17.60 36.37
CA VAL A 766 -1.33 18.13 36.94
C VAL A 766 -2.45 17.10 36.73
N PRO A 767 -3.37 16.88 37.70
CA PRO A 767 -4.45 15.89 37.56
C PRO A 767 -5.42 16.18 36.41
N GLN A 768 -5.85 15.11 35.72
CA GLN A 768 -6.53 15.16 34.42
C GLN A 768 -8.03 15.58 34.47
N GLN A 769 -8.62 15.68 35.66
CA GLN A 769 -10.09 15.69 35.87
C GLN A 769 -10.81 17.05 35.67
N GLN A 770 -10.18 18.09 35.11
CA GLN A 770 -10.81 19.42 34.92
C GLN A 770 -10.59 20.06 33.53
N ILE A 771 -10.16 19.29 32.51
CA ILE A 771 -9.78 19.84 31.20
C ILE A 771 -10.95 19.78 30.21
N ILE A 772 -11.76 20.83 30.22
CA ILE A 772 -12.85 21.06 29.26
C ILE A 772 -12.27 21.21 27.83
N PRO A 773 -12.95 20.80 26.73
CA PRO A 773 -12.47 20.97 25.36
C PRO A 773 -12.08 22.42 24.97
N SER A 774 -12.68 23.43 25.61
CA SER A 774 -12.27 24.83 25.49
C SER A 774 -10.88 25.09 26.09
N LEU A 775 -10.58 24.48 27.25
CA LEU A 775 -9.30 24.56 27.93
C LEU A 775 -8.20 23.84 27.13
N HIS A 776 -8.50 22.67 26.55
CA HIS A 776 -7.57 21.96 25.66
C HIS A 776 -7.16 22.85 24.46
N LYS A 777 -8.11 23.61 23.89
CA LYS A 777 -7.85 24.58 22.81
C LYS A 777 -7.05 25.81 23.27
N CYS A 778 -7.21 26.26 24.51
CA CYS A 778 -6.37 27.31 25.09
C CYS A 778 -4.94 26.83 25.39
N LEU A 779 -4.78 25.60 25.91
CA LEU A 779 -3.48 24.97 26.16
C LEU A 779 -2.68 24.83 24.85
N MET A 780 -3.31 24.35 23.78
CA MET A 780 -2.69 24.29 22.45
C MET A 780 -2.20 25.67 21.94
N ASN A 781 -2.92 26.75 22.23
CA ASN A 781 -2.49 28.10 21.86
C ASN A 781 -1.31 28.61 22.74
N ALA A 782 -1.26 28.22 24.02
CA ALA A 782 -0.18 28.60 24.93
C ALA A 782 1.15 27.92 24.59
N LEU A 783 1.10 26.69 24.07
CA LEU A 783 2.29 25.90 23.69
C LEU A 783 3.12 26.51 22.56
N CYS A 784 2.50 27.23 21.62
CA CYS A 784 3.22 27.95 20.57
C CYS A 784 4.18 29.03 21.10
N LEU A 785 4.11 29.38 22.40
CA LEU A 785 4.94 30.39 23.05
C LEU A 785 6.08 29.79 23.91
N MET A 786 6.17 28.46 24.07
CA MET A 786 7.17 27.81 24.91
C MET A 786 8.13 26.91 24.11
N HIS A 787 9.42 26.95 24.47
CA HIS A 787 10.50 26.28 23.73
C HIS A 787 10.35 24.74 23.75
N VAL A 788 10.07 24.15 22.59
CA VAL A 788 9.86 22.70 22.44
C VAL A 788 11.19 21.93 22.51
N CYS A 789 11.24 20.96 23.43
CA CYS A 789 12.42 20.17 23.79
C CYS A 789 13.15 19.49 22.62
N VAL A 790 14.40 19.09 22.88
CA VAL A 790 15.27 18.37 21.94
C VAL A 790 15.14 16.86 22.17
N CYS A 791 14.47 16.17 21.25
CA CYS A 791 14.65 14.74 21.04
C CYS A 791 14.99 14.53 19.57
N VAL A 792 16.27 14.25 19.28
CA VAL A 792 16.70 13.89 17.94
C VAL A 792 16.50 12.38 17.82
N CYS A 793 15.40 11.97 17.19
CA CYS A 793 15.23 10.58 16.78
C CYS A 793 16.17 10.32 15.60
N VAL A 794 17.41 9.94 15.90
CA VAL A 794 18.36 9.45 14.90
C VAL A 794 17.71 8.24 14.25
N CYS A 795 17.48 8.31 12.93
CA CYS A 795 17.02 7.16 12.18
C CYS A 795 18.18 6.16 12.10
N VAL A 796 18.26 5.27 13.08
CA VAL A 796 19.24 4.17 13.10
C VAL A 796 18.85 3.24 11.97
N CYS A 797 19.54 3.36 10.83
CA CYS A 797 19.47 2.40 9.75
C CYS A 797 19.78 1.03 10.35
N VAL A 798 18.78 0.14 10.36
CA VAL A 798 18.96 -1.20 10.90
C VAL A 798 19.96 -1.90 9.99
N CYS A 799 21.06 -2.41 10.56
CA CYS A 799 22.11 -3.10 9.80
C CYS A 799 21.49 -4.18 8.91
N MET A 800 22.16 -4.51 7.79
CA MET A 800 21.67 -5.48 6.80
C MET A 800 21.52 -6.89 7.38
N CYS A 801 20.43 -7.14 8.11
CA CYS A 801 20.07 -8.43 8.65
C CYS A 801 19.72 -9.36 7.49
N VAL A 802 20.49 -10.43 7.34
CA VAL A 802 20.11 -11.55 6.47
C VAL A 802 18.88 -12.21 7.09
N CYS A 803 17.83 -12.37 6.30
CA CYS A 803 16.60 -13.01 6.76
C CYS A 803 16.83 -14.51 6.93
N ASN A 804 17.19 -14.91 8.15
CA ASN A 804 17.46 -16.31 8.51
C ASN A 804 16.19 -17.12 8.80
N THR A 805 14.99 -16.63 8.45
CA THR A 805 13.70 -17.33 8.62
C THR A 805 13.17 -17.78 7.28
N CYS A 806 13.09 -19.10 7.08
CA CYS A 806 12.48 -19.71 5.90
C CYS A 806 11.00 -20.05 6.13
N LEU A 807 10.32 -20.61 5.12
CA LEU A 807 8.92 -21.03 5.26
C LEU A 807 8.76 -22.23 6.22
N GLN A 808 9.73 -23.15 6.22
CA GLN A 808 9.73 -24.33 7.08
C GLN A 808 9.74 -23.93 8.57
N ASP A 809 10.40 -22.82 8.93
CA ASP A 809 10.41 -22.27 10.30
C ASP A 809 9.05 -21.74 10.76
N VAL A 810 8.11 -21.45 9.86
CA VAL A 810 6.77 -20.92 10.22
C VAL A 810 5.65 -21.95 10.08
N ILE A 811 5.85 -23.06 9.38
CA ILE A 811 4.85 -24.12 9.27
C ILE A 811 4.50 -24.69 10.66
N ALA A 812 3.21 -24.88 10.93
CA ALA A 812 2.65 -25.45 12.16
C ALA A 812 2.95 -24.70 13.48
N ARG A 813 3.64 -23.54 13.46
CA ARG A 813 4.01 -22.78 14.67
C ARG A 813 2.85 -22.37 15.59
N ALA A 814 1.61 -22.28 15.08
CA ALA A 814 0.44 -21.95 15.90
C ALA A 814 -0.15 -23.15 16.67
N LEU A 815 0.15 -24.40 16.29
CA LEU A 815 -0.47 -25.58 16.90
C LEU A 815 -0.23 -25.69 18.41
N ARG A 816 0.90 -25.16 18.91
CA ARG A 816 1.23 -25.11 20.34
C ARG A 816 0.29 -24.25 21.20
N TYR A 817 -0.57 -23.44 20.57
CA TYR A 817 -1.57 -22.60 21.23
C TYR A 817 -3.01 -23.15 21.09
N ILE A 818 -3.19 -24.30 20.43
CA ILE A 818 -4.50 -24.86 20.10
C ILE A 818 -4.74 -26.12 20.93
N GLY A 819 -5.44 -25.97 22.05
CA GLY A 819 -5.73 -27.01 23.04
C GLY A 819 -7.22 -27.31 23.22
N ALA A 820 -7.55 -28.28 24.08
CA ALA A 820 -8.88 -28.42 24.65
C ALA A 820 -9.19 -27.28 25.64
N TYR A 821 -10.47 -27.01 25.90
CA TYR A 821 -10.87 -25.93 26.82
C TYR A 821 -10.31 -26.07 28.24
N GLN A 822 -10.08 -27.31 28.69
CA GLN A 822 -9.49 -27.60 30.01
C GLN A 822 -7.98 -27.28 30.10
N GLU A 823 -7.30 -27.06 28.97
CA GLU A 823 -5.90 -26.61 28.90
C GLU A 823 -5.78 -25.08 29.08
N LEU A 824 -6.90 -24.34 29.06
CA LEU A 824 -6.93 -22.88 29.18
C LEU A 824 -6.97 -22.44 30.65
N ASN A 825 -6.05 -21.56 31.04
CA ASN A 825 -5.95 -21.10 32.42
C ASN A 825 -7.11 -20.17 32.80
N ASN A 826 -8.10 -20.70 33.52
CA ASN A 826 -9.27 -19.95 33.97
C ASN A 826 -9.00 -18.99 35.15
N MET A 827 -7.78 -18.98 35.71
CA MET A 827 -7.35 -18.03 36.75
C MET A 827 -6.71 -16.77 36.17
N GLU A 828 -6.09 -16.84 34.98
CA GLU A 828 -5.46 -15.72 34.26
C GLU A 828 -6.50 -14.89 33.49
N GLN A 829 -7.46 -14.33 34.23
CA GLN A 829 -8.55 -13.52 33.71
C GLN A 829 -8.10 -12.11 33.33
N VAL A 830 -8.90 -11.46 32.48
CA VAL A 830 -8.64 -10.09 31.98
C VAL A 830 -9.79 -9.12 32.27
N GLN A 831 -9.52 -7.83 32.18
CA GLN A 831 -10.50 -6.75 32.12
C GLN A 831 -10.23 -5.88 30.88
N ALA A 832 -11.22 -5.11 30.43
CA ALA A 832 -11.09 -4.20 29.30
C ALA A 832 -10.70 -2.79 29.77
N LEU A 833 -9.74 -2.14 29.10
CA LEU A 833 -9.40 -0.72 29.28
C LEU A 833 -9.89 0.07 28.08
N VAL A 834 -10.40 1.28 28.30
CA VAL A 834 -10.63 2.25 27.21
C VAL A 834 -9.54 3.32 27.29
N ASP A 835 -8.94 3.64 26.15
CA ASP A 835 -8.11 4.83 26.02
C ASP A 835 -9.00 6.03 25.65
N GLU A 836 -9.26 6.91 26.63
CA GLU A 836 -10.16 8.06 26.47
C GLU A 836 -9.71 9.01 25.36
N GLU A 837 -8.40 9.18 25.14
CA GLU A 837 -7.83 10.05 24.11
C GLU A 837 -8.06 9.51 22.69
N MET A 838 -8.24 8.18 22.55
CA MET A 838 -8.59 7.51 21.28
C MET A 838 -10.11 7.34 21.10
N CYS A 839 -10.91 7.65 22.12
CA CYS A 839 -12.34 7.44 22.08
C CYS A 839 -13.01 8.41 21.08
N ILE A 840 -14.11 7.94 20.46
CA ILE A 840 -14.98 8.78 19.61
C ILE A 840 -16.42 8.81 20.14
N ASN A 841 -16.60 8.59 21.44
CA ASN A 841 -17.85 8.82 22.20
C ASN A 841 -19.10 8.07 21.67
N CYS A 842 -18.91 7.00 20.89
CA CYS A 842 -19.98 6.35 20.12
C CYS A 842 -20.91 5.41 20.92
N GLY A 843 -20.66 5.20 22.22
CA GLY A 843 -21.48 4.35 23.10
C GLY A 843 -21.53 2.85 22.76
N LYS A 844 -20.89 2.37 21.67
CA LYS A 844 -21.01 0.97 21.22
C LYS A 844 -20.55 -0.06 22.26
N CYS A 845 -19.43 0.20 22.93
CA CYS A 845 -18.93 -0.64 24.01
C CYS A 845 -19.91 -0.72 25.19
N TYR A 846 -20.52 0.41 25.58
CA TYR A 846 -21.57 0.49 26.61
C TYR A 846 -22.81 -0.32 26.23
N MET A 847 -23.40 -0.07 25.05
CA MET A 847 -24.60 -0.78 24.58
C MET A 847 -24.38 -2.30 24.51
N THR A 848 -23.25 -2.75 23.95
CA THR A 848 -22.92 -4.18 23.88
C THR A 848 -22.61 -4.79 25.26
N CYS A 849 -22.09 -4.03 26.22
CA CYS A 849 -21.92 -4.53 27.59
C CYS A 849 -23.24 -4.61 28.37
N ASN A 850 -24.21 -3.75 28.06
CA ASN A 850 -25.54 -3.80 28.65
C ASN A 850 -26.37 -4.95 28.07
N ASP A 851 -26.59 -4.94 26.76
CA ASP A 851 -27.60 -5.77 26.10
C ASP A 851 -27.05 -7.12 25.60
N SER A 852 -25.76 -7.38 25.82
CA SER A 852 -25.07 -8.64 25.48
C SER A 852 -23.94 -8.99 26.45
N GLY A 853 -23.99 -8.47 27.68
CA GLY A 853 -22.90 -8.60 28.65
C GLY A 853 -23.35 -8.50 30.12
N TYR A 854 -22.59 -7.71 30.88
CA TYR A 854 -22.61 -7.70 32.36
C TYR A 854 -22.86 -6.29 32.95
N GLN A 855 -23.36 -5.36 32.13
CA GLN A 855 -23.68 -3.97 32.52
C GLN A 855 -22.48 -3.27 33.20
N ALA A 856 -21.26 -3.67 32.81
CA ALA A 856 -20.00 -3.35 33.48
C ALA A 856 -19.25 -2.17 32.85
N ILE A 857 -19.99 -1.28 32.18
CA ILE A 857 -19.51 -0.03 31.62
C ILE A 857 -20.50 1.05 32.02
N GLN A 858 -19.99 2.13 32.62
CA GLN A 858 -20.73 3.37 32.81
C GLN A 858 -20.47 4.28 31.61
N PHE A 859 -21.47 5.05 31.18
CA PHE A 859 -21.33 6.00 30.07
C PHE A 859 -21.71 7.39 30.57
N HIS A 860 -20.73 8.30 30.61
CA HIS A 860 -20.90 9.59 31.27
C HIS A 860 -21.90 10.47 30.50
N PRO A 861 -22.94 11.04 31.15
CA PRO A 861 -24.06 11.69 30.45
C PRO A 861 -23.66 12.96 29.68
N GLU A 862 -22.66 13.72 30.16
CA GLU A 862 -22.21 14.94 29.48
C GLU A 862 -21.06 14.72 28.49
N THR A 863 -19.96 14.09 28.93
CA THR A 863 -18.76 13.87 28.10
C THR A 863 -18.88 12.70 27.13
N HIS A 864 -19.89 11.83 27.28
CA HIS A 864 -20.05 10.59 26.50
C HIS A 864 -18.76 9.72 26.50
N LEU A 865 -18.02 9.72 27.62
CA LEU A 865 -16.87 8.83 27.82
C LEU A 865 -17.32 7.53 28.54
N PRO A 866 -16.90 6.34 28.07
CA PRO A 866 -17.19 5.07 28.71
C PRO A 866 -16.12 4.67 29.74
N PHE A 867 -16.54 4.37 30.97
CA PHE A 867 -15.69 3.89 32.06
C PHE A 867 -16.00 2.42 32.38
N VAL A 868 -14.98 1.55 32.43
CA VAL A 868 -15.14 0.11 32.69
C VAL A 868 -15.05 -0.17 34.19
N THR A 869 -16.03 -0.88 34.76
CA THR A 869 -16.11 -1.16 36.20
C THR A 869 -15.52 -2.52 36.59
N ASP A 870 -15.29 -2.75 37.88
CA ASP A 870 -14.73 -4.02 38.39
C ASP A 870 -15.63 -5.25 38.18
N SER A 871 -16.91 -5.06 37.87
CA SER A 871 -17.82 -6.13 37.41
C SER A 871 -17.52 -6.61 35.99
N CYS A 872 -16.57 -6.00 35.27
CA CYS A 872 -16.10 -6.47 33.97
C CYS A 872 -15.54 -7.89 34.08
N THR A 873 -16.03 -8.80 33.23
CA THR A 873 -15.71 -10.23 33.24
C THR A 873 -14.65 -10.65 32.21
N GLY A 874 -14.07 -9.70 31.47
CA GLY A 874 -13.09 -9.99 30.43
C GLY A 874 -13.66 -10.54 29.12
N CYS A 875 -14.99 -10.56 28.94
CA CYS A 875 -15.66 -11.18 27.77
C CYS A 875 -15.31 -10.58 26.39
N THR A 876 -14.51 -9.49 26.34
CA THR A 876 -13.91 -8.89 25.13
C THR A 876 -14.90 -8.31 24.10
N LEU A 877 -16.21 -8.56 24.21
CA LEU A 877 -17.24 -8.04 23.29
C LEU A 877 -17.18 -6.51 23.07
N CYS A 878 -16.87 -5.73 24.11
CA CYS A 878 -16.74 -4.28 24.00
C CYS A 878 -15.57 -3.84 23.08
N LEU A 879 -14.45 -4.58 23.10
CA LEU A 879 -13.33 -4.42 22.17
C LEU A 879 -13.77 -4.82 20.76
N SER A 880 -14.40 -5.98 20.61
CA SER A 880 -14.83 -6.54 19.32
C SER A 880 -15.83 -5.67 18.53
N VAL A 881 -16.51 -4.73 19.19
CA VAL A 881 -17.43 -3.76 18.54
C VAL A 881 -16.88 -2.33 18.46
N CYS A 882 -15.65 -2.09 18.93
CA CYS A 882 -15.05 -0.77 18.93
C CYS A 882 -14.71 -0.33 17.49
N PRO A 883 -15.13 0.87 17.03
CA PRO A 883 -14.83 1.35 15.68
C PRO A 883 -13.40 1.91 15.54
N ILE A 884 -12.65 2.00 16.63
CA ILE A 884 -11.26 2.47 16.66
C ILE A 884 -10.37 1.31 17.12
N ILE A 885 -9.41 0.94 16.28
CA ILE A 885 -8.41 -0.11 16.56
C ILE A 885 -7.63 0.28 17.82
N ASP A 886 -7.41 -0.68 18.72
CA ASP A 886 -6.68 -0.60 20.00
C ASP A 886 -7.12 0.49 21.00
N CYS A 887 -8.16 1.28 20.70
CA CYS A 887 -8.82 2.17 21.66
C CYS A 887 -9.41 1.41 22.86
N ILE A 888 -9.69 0.11 22.69
CA ILE A 888 -9.97 -0.80 23.79
C ILE A 888 -8.95 -1.93 23.77
N THR A 889 -8.35 -2.22 24.93
CA THR A 889 -7.36 -3.30 25.12
C THR A 889 -7.78 -4.22 26.26
N MET A 890 -7.28 -5.45 26.27
CA MET A 890 -7.48 -6.40 27.37
C MET A 890 -6.23 -6.50 28.23
N PHE A 891 -6.37 -6.34 29.55
CA PHE A 891 -5.26 -6.37 30.51
C PHE A 891 -5.48 -7.41 31.62
N PRO A 892 -4.43 -8.00 32.21
CA PRO A 892 -4.56 -8.96 33.32
C PRO A 892 -5.33 -8.39 34.51
N ARG A 893 -6.34 -9.12 34.97
CA ARG A 893 -7.20 -8.73 36.11
C ARG A 893 -6.37 -8.70 37.40
N LYS A 894 -6.37 -7.56 38.10
CA LYS A 894 -5.58 -7.37 39.34
C LYS A 894 -6.19 -8.06 40.57
N ALA A 895 -7.52 -8.12 40.64
CA ALA A 895 -8.24 -8.79 41.72
C ALA A 895 -8.65 -10.20 41.29
N PRO A 896 -8.70 -11.20 42.19
CA PRO A 896 -9.20 -12.54 41.87
C PRO A 896 -10.58 -12.49 41.19
N TYR A 897 -10.76 -13.28 40.12
CA TYR A 897 -12.06 -13.37 39.46
C TYR A 897 -13.01 -14.27 40.25
N GLN A 898 -14.16 -13.74 40.63
CA GLN A 898 -15.26 -14.50 41.21
C GLN A 898 -16.40 -14.52 40.20
N PRO A 899 -16.71 -15.65 39.55
CA PRO A 899 -17.81 -15.73 38.59
C PRO A 899 -19.14 -15.45 39.30
N ASN A 900 -19.87 -14.42 38.85
CA ASN A 900 -21.20 -14.14 39.38
C ASN A 900 -22.13 -15.33 39.09
N ARG A 901 -22.70 -15.93 40.15
CA ARG A 901 -23.61 -17.09 40.08
C ARG A 901 -25.08 -16.71 40.17
N GLY A 902 -25.42 -15.42 40.33
CA GLY A 902 -26.77 -14.90 40.53
C GLY A 902 -27.33 -15.17 41.93
N VAL A 903 -27.11 -16.38 42.47
CA VAL A 903 -27.45 -16.81 43.82
C VAL A 903 -26.23 -17.39 44.54
N PRO A 904 -26.19 -17.44 45.88
CA PRO A 904 -25.16 -18.16 46.62
C PRO A 904 -25.13 -19.64 46.22
N VAL A 905 -23.93 -20.19 46.01
CA VAL A 905 -23.75 -21.64 45.86
C VAL A 905 -23.74 -22.25 47.25
N SER A 906 -24.83 -22.90 47.64
CA SER A 906 -24.86 -23.71 48.86
C SER A 906 -23.75 -24.79 48.78
N PRO A 907 -23.05 -25.07 49.89
CA PRO A 907 -22.16 -26.23 49.93
C PRO A 907 -23.00 -27.49 49.68
N ILE A 908 -22.59 -28.28 48.70
CA ILE A 908 -23.17 -29.60 48.44
C ILE A 908 -22.72 -30.52 49.59
N CYS A 909 -23.67 -31.19 50.23
CA CYS A 909 -23.40 -32.23 51.24
C CYS A 909 -22.95 -33.53 50.58
#